data_AF-A0A9E3Z9E3-F1
#
_entry.id   AF-A0A9E3Z9E3-F1
#
_cell.length_a   1.000
_cell.length_b   1.000
_cell.length_c   1.000
_cell.angle_alpha   90.00
_cell.angle_beta   90.00
_cell.angle_gamma   90.00
#
_symmetry.space_group_name_H-M   'P 1'
#
loop_
_entity.id
_entity.type
_entity.pdbx_description
1 polymer ?
#
loop_
_entity_poly.entity_id
_entity_poly.type
_entity_poly.pdbx_seq_one_letter_code
_entity_poly.pdbx_strand_id
1 'polypeptide(L)'
;MRKLLWWVLAAVLVLPAVLAFLLVLMPFTLLKWPAAAAIGAALDRKVTIGGPIDVDLFNPTRLVAEGVRVANADWAGDRPFLALGKVALELDTAKLGDGVLVVRRLSLDAPELNLARNAAGAWNWPSVGGAEPTPTGDHPPPASPSKWRFLVERLDIAGGALTYDEPGRAQPRRFAPIDLDVRRVPDGEALDVKGRIVGATGPATIEGRVEDMAALEAGKGSPLRLRLEAPGGRLGVEGRIGGETPLDLRLAAHVDRPGTLARWAGDGVAMPREMPDAIDLKAGLIGDFGAVALRGLDLETGGLAVKGDLALDLDPAERPRVTGALDLGRIEALSDGAFATPGATPRGERPDAKEGWPTDPVDWPVPLPLDLDLNLVYARLGLGGIGIENGTGHLYADSLITRLEIAGADALGGGLDAEASLRREGAGPPKLGFVLDGKGLSLGPLLAALGARGLEGKVDLALDLAASGASIDEAVRGLNGTGRLRLEEGRIADAAAFDTALSLLAGETTRGDAPIQAATGLGVENGVAHTDGLAGTFAGLDVAGEGTVDLPERRLALRLDPTTSKGQSPPSVAGDGSPLGRLFGGGGILGLGLFKDVRLVVEGPWRDLACRVAVDGETSGDLRDPKAAAAFAAGLVARDPVRRRLGGTDRVGGALAKTLGEAAAKRLGEDLGKALGAGAAPLVDRLLGSGRP
;
A
#
# COMPACT_ATOMS: atom_id res chain seq x y z
N MET A 1 51.68 80.72 -24.58
CA MET A 1 51.41 79.30 -24.91
C MET A 1 52.01 78.33 -23.89
N ARG A 2 53.31 78.38 -23.56
CA ARG A 2 53.96 77.44 -22.61
C ARG A 2 53.37 77.40 -21.17
N LYS A 3 52.88 78.54 -20.66
CA LYS A 3 52.20 78.62 -19.35
C LYS A 3 50.79 78.01 -19.38
N LEU A 4 50.04 78.22 -20.47
CA LEU A 4 48.69 77.67 -20.64
C LEU A 4 48.71 76.13 -20.76
N LEU A 5 49.71 75.58 -21.46
CA LEU A 5 49.92 74.14 -21.57
C LEU A 5 50.21 73.48 -20.21
N TRP A 6 50.98 74.15 -19.34
CA TRP A 6 51.25 73.68 -17.97
C TRP A 6 50.01 73.73 -17.07
N TRP A 7 49.15 74.75 -17.21
CA TRP A 7 47.89 74.83 -16.47
C TRP A 7 46.86 73.81 -16.95
N VAL A 8 46.82 73.50 -18.25
CA VAL A 8 45.97 72.43 -18.80
C VAL A 8 46.48 71.04 -18.39
N LEU A 9 47.80 70.81 -18.42
CA LEU A 9 48.39 69.54 -17.97
C LEU A 9 48.21 69.33 -16.45
N ALA A 10 48.38 70.40 -15.67
CA ALA A 10 48.09 70.40 -14.24
C ALA A 10 46.60 70.19 -13.97
N ALA A 11 45.69 70.82 -14.71
CA ALA A 11 44.25 70.58 -14.58
C ALA A 11 43.87 69.14 -14.96
N VAL A 12 44.45 68.58 -16.02
CA VAL A 12 44.19 67.18 -16.44
C VAL A 12 44.74 66.17 -15.44
N LEU A 13 45.77 66.49 -14.66
CA LEU A 13 46.33 65.60 -13.63
C LEU A 13 45.68 65.83 -12.25
N VAL A 14 45.45 67.08 -11.88
CA VAL A 14 44.95 67.51 -10.57
C VAL A 14 43.43 67.35 -10.49
N LEU A 15 42.67 67.56 -11.56
CA LEU A 15 41.22 67.38 -11.54
C LEU A 15 40.80 65.92 -11.26
N PRO A 16 41.34 64.88 -11.93
CA PRO A 16 41.03 63.50 -11.54
C PRO A 16 41.64 63.11 -10.20
N ALA A 17 42.78 63.68 -9.78
CA ALA A 17 43.33 63.44 -8.44
C ALA A 17 42.47 64.07 -7.33
N VAL A 18 41.95 65.28 -7.53
CA VAL A 18 41.01 65.96 -6.63
C VAL A 18 39.66 65.27 -6.67
N LEU A 19 39.20 64.80 -7.84
CA LEU A 19 37.96 64.03 -7.96
C LEU A 19 38.09 62.68 -7.26
N ALA A 20 39.22 61.98 -7.40
CA ALA A 20 39.53 60.75 -6.68
C ALA A 20 39.68 61.00 -5.17
N PHE A 21 40.34 62.09 -4.76
CA PHE A 21 40.44 62.51 -3.36
C PHE A 21 39.07 62.84 -2.75
N LEU A 22 38.21 63.56 -3.48
CA LEU A 22 36.82 63.85 -3.10
C LEU A 22 35.96 62.57 -3.08
N LEU A 23 36.21 61.61 -3.97
CA LEU A 23 35.56 60.30 -3.98
C LEU A 23 35.96 59.47 -2.75
N VAL A 24 37.24 59.53 -2.36
CA VAL A 24 37.78 58.89 -1.14
C VAL A 24 37.27 59.57 0.13
N LEU A 25 37.04 60.89 0.10
CA LEU A 25 36.42 61.66 1.19
C LEU A 25 34.89 61.54 1.25
N MET A 26 34.24 60.92 0.24
CA MET A 26 32.79 60.80 0.19
C MET A 26 32.32 59.74 1.19
N PRO A 27 31.36 60.05 2.08
CA PRO A 27 30.77 59.02 2.93
C PRO A 27 29.94 58.07 2.05
N PHE A 28 30.48 56.86 1.81
CA PHE A 28 29.84 55.81 1.02
C PHE A 28 28.46 55.37 1.58
N THR A 29 28.10 55.83 2.77
CA THR A 29 26.75 55.73 3.33
C THR A 29 25.67 56.42 2.49
N LEU A 30 26.02 57.38 1.62
CA LEU A 30 25.09 58.00 0.67
C LEU A 30 24.72 57.07 -0.49
N LEU A 31 25.52 56.03 -0.78
CA LEU A 31 25.24 55.05 -1.84
C LEU A 31 24.18 54.01 -1.45
N LYS A 32 23.76 53.97 -0.18
CA LYS A 32 22.75 53.01 0.32
C LYS A 32 21.45 53.05 -0.47
N TRP A 33 20.92 54.24 -0.72
CA TRP A 33 19.65 54.44 -1.42
C TRP A 33 19.69 54.04 -2.89
N PRO A 34 20.66 54.50 -3.71
CA PRO A 34 20.75 54.08 -5.11
C PRO A 34 21.10 52.60 -5.26
N ALA A 35 21.96 52.03 -4.39
CA ALA A 35 22.28 50.60 -4.41
C ALA A 35 21.06 49.75 -4.07
N ALA A 36 20.32 50.10 -3.01
CA ALA A 36 19.09 49.40 -2.63
C ALA A 36 18.00 49.54 -3.70
N ALA A 37 17.86 50.70 -4.34
CA ALA A 37 16.92 50.91 -5.44
C ALA A 37 17.26 50.08 -6.68
N ALA A 38 18.55 50.00 -7.06
CA ALA A 38 19.00 49.22 -8.21
C ALA A 38 18.82 47.72 -8.00
N ILE A 39 19.20 47.20 -6.82
CA ILE A 39 18.98 45.78 -6.47
C ILE A 39 17.47 45.49 -6.38
N GLY A 40 16.71 46.41 -5.81
CA GLY A 40 15.26 46.24 -5.68
C GLY A 40 14.52 46.23 -7.02
N ALA A 41 14.95 47.05 -7.99
CA ALA A 41 14.42 47.02 -9.34
C ALA A 41 14.77 45.71 -10.08
N ALA A 42 15.96 45.16 -9.84
CA ALA A 42 16.39 43.89 -10.46
C ALA A 42 15.66 42.66 -9.88
N LEU A 43 15.29 42.70 -8.60
CA LEU A 43 14.61 41.62 -7.89
C LEU A 43 13.08 41.78 -7.85
N ASP A 44 12.54 42.88 -8.39
CA ASP A 44 11.14 43.27 -8.22
C ASP A 44 10.66 43.20 -6.75
N ARG A 45 11.54 43.66 -5.84
CA ARG A 45 11.34 43.62 -4.38
C ARG A 45 11.95 44.84 -3.72
N LYS A 46 11.33 45.32 -2.64
CA LYS A 46 11.92 46.39 -1.83
C LYS A 46 13.17 45.88 -1.11
N VAL A 47 14.31 46.52 -1.34
CA VAL A 47 15.57 46.23 -0.63
C VAL A 47 15.90 47.37 0.31
N THR A 48 16.43 47.04 1.48
CA THR A 48 16.89 48.03 2.48
C THR A 48 18.27 47.66 2.99
N ILE A 49 19.11 48.66 3.25
CA ILE A 49 20.46 48.49 3.81
C ILE A 49 20.50 49.30 5.10
N GLY A 50 20.37 48.60 6.24
CA GLY A 50 20.23 49.25 7.56
C GLY A 50 21.56 49.72 8.16
N GLY A 51 22.66 49.01 7.88
CA GLY A 51 23.99 49.28 8.44
C GLY A 51 24.85 50.19 7.54
N PRO A 52 26.10 50.51 7.95
CA PRO A 52 27.04 51.25 7.13
C PRO A 52 27.42 50.48 5.84
N ILE A 53 27.86 51.23 4.83
CA ILE A 53 28.54 50.67 3.65
C ILE A 53 29.98 51.16 3.73
N ASP A 54 30.92 50.22 3.72
CA ASP A 54 32.36 50.48 3.66
C ASP A 54 32.88 50.06 2.28
N VAL A 55 33.72 50.91 1.68
CA VAL A 55 34.25 50.69 0.35
C VAL A 55 35.75 50.98 0.38
N ASP A 56 36.52 49.93 0.13
CA ASP A 56 37.94 50.03 -0.13
C ASP A 56 38.18 49.95 -1.64
N LEU A 57 38.68 51.05 -2.21
CA LEU A 57 38.93 51.20 -3.65
C LEU A 57 40.30 50.65 -4.09
N PHE A 58 41.09 50.06 -3.19
CA PHE A 58 42.31 49.33 -3.59
C PHE A 58 41.96 48.13 -4.49
N ASN A 59 42.95 47.51 -5.14
CA ASN A 59 42.72 46.26 -5.90
C ASN A 59 43.16 45.07 -5.03
N PRO A 60 42.27 44.13 -4.65
CA PRO A 60 40.86 44.05 -5.02
C PRO A 60 39.96 45.06 -4.30
N THR A 61 38.98 45.59 -5.04
CA THR A 61 38.03 46.57 -4.51
C THR A 61 37.05 45.86 -3.61
N ARG A 62 37.03 46.23 -2.34
CA ARG A 62 36.23 45.58 -1.31
C ARG A 62 35.01 46.44 -0.98
N LEU A 63 33.83 45.87 -1.10
CA LEU A 63 32.58 46.49 -0.68
C LEU A 63 31.99 45.68 0.46
N VAL A 64 31.70 46.33 1.58
CA VAL A 64 31.07 45.70 2.75
C VAL A 64 29.76 46.42 3.06
N ALA A 65 28.68 45.68 3.15
CA ALA A 65 27.36 46.20 3.53
C ALA A 65 26.79 45.39 4.70
N GLU A 66 26.22 46.08 5.68
CA GLU A 66 25.62 45.46 6.86
C GLU A 66 24.10 45.65 6.89
N GLY A 67 23.38 44.65 7.42
CA GLY A 67 21.94 44.70 7.62
C GLY A 67 21.15 44.84 6.32
N VAL A 68 21.53 44.10 5.28
CA VAL A 68 20.81 44.07 3.99
C VAL A 68 19.56 43.21 4.16
N ARG A 69 18.40 43.73 3.80
CA ARG A 69 17.12 43.01 3.85
C ARG A 69 16.36 43.16 2.55
N VAL A 70 15.91 42.04 1.99
CA VAL A 70 15.02 41.95 0.84
C VAL A 70 13.62 41.66 1.37
N ALA A 71 12.65 42.50 1.01
CA ALA A 71 11.26 42.31 1.38
C ALA A 71 10.70 41.02 0.80
N ASN A 72 9.72 40.46 1.49
CA ASN A 72 9.00 39.27 1.05
C ASN A 72 7.93 39.62 0.01
N ALA A 73 7.31 38.60 -0.58
CA ALA A 73 6.08 38.79 -1.32
C ALA A 73 4.98 39.32 -0.37
N ASP A 74 4.05 40.15 -0.87
CA ASP A 74 3.00 40.77 -0.05
C ASP A 74 2.12 39.73 0.68
N TRP A 75 1.98 38.53 0.11
CA TRP A 75 1.22 37.43 0.69
C TRP A 75 2.00 36.59 1.70
N ALA A 76 3.32 36.75 1.81
CA ALA A 76 4.21 35.88 2.57
C ALA A 76 4.58 36.44 3.97
N GLY A 77 3.77 37.37 4.50
CA GLY A 77 3.90 37.93 5.84
C GLY A 77 5.06 38.92 6.01
N ASP A 78 5.31 39.33 7.26
CA ASP A 78 6.22 40.44 7.59
C ASP A 78 7.71 40.07 7.64
N ARG A 79 8.05 38.77 7.65
CA ARG A 79 9.45 38.33 7.68
C ARG A 79 10.10 38.63 6.33
N PRO A 80 11.31 39.23 6.28
CA PRO A 80 12.00 39.49 5.02
C PRO A 80 12.28 38.19 4.27
N PHE A 81 12.20 38.19 2.94
CA PHE A 81 12.58 37.04 2.12
C PHE A 81 14.04 36.65 2.36
N LEU A 82 14.93 37.64 2.39
CA LEU A 82 16.34 37.46 2.68
C LEU A 82 16.80 38.55 3.65
N ALA A 83 17.45 38.16 4.74
CA ALA A 83 18.16 39.07 5.63
C ALA A 83 19.63 38.66 5.72
N LEU A 84 20.54 39.62 5.59
CA LEU A 84 21.97 39.40 5.64
C LEU A 84 22.52 40.27 6.77
N GLY A 85 23.19 39.64 7.74
CA GLY A 85 23.90 40.37 8.79
C GLY A 85 25.00 41.25 8.19
N LYS A 86 25.86 40.61 7.40
CA LYS A 86 26.94 41.28 6.67
C LYS A 86 27.21 40.61 5.33
N VAL A 87 27.45 41.45 4.32
CA VAL A 87 27.87 41.04 2.98
C VAL A 87 29.22 41.69 2.70
N ALA A 88 30.19 40.92 2.24
CA ALA A 88 31.45 41.43 1.73
C ALA A 88 31.67 40.93 0.31
N LEU A 89 31.99 41.84 -0.59
CA LEU A 89 32.25 41.60 -2.00
C LEU A 89 33.65 42.11 -2.35
N GLU A 90 34.51 41.25 -2.87
CA GLU A 90 35.85 41.61 -3.35
C GLU A 90 35.87 41.48 -4.88
N LEU A 91 36.11 42.60 -5.56
CA LEU A 91 36.12 42.72 -7.02
C LEU A 91 37.55 42.88 -7.53
N ASP A 92 37.93 42.15 -8.56
CA ASP A 92 39.17 42.40 -9.31
C ASP A 92 38.92 43.52 -10.33
N THR A 93 39.16 44.75 -9.93
CA THR A 93 38.93 45.93 -10.78
C THR A 93 39.97 46.08 -11.88
N ALA A 94 41.09 45.35 -11.84
CA ALA A 94 42.05 45.35 -12.94
C ALA A 94 41.50 44.63 -14.19
N LYS A 95 40.73 43.55 -14.01
CA LYS A 95 40.13 42.77 -15.10
C LYS A 95 38.88 43.40 -15.71
N LEU A 96 38.31 44.40 -15.05
CA LEU A 96 37.14 45.13 -15.55
C LEU A 96 37.43 45.81 -16.91
N GLY A 97 38.68 46.22 -17.15
CA GLY A 97 39.13 46.78 -18.43
C GLY A 97 39.02 45.81 -19.61
N ASP A 98 39.08 44.50 -19.34
CA ASP A 98 38.96 43.43 -20.34
C ASP A 98 37.50 43.02 -20.59
N GLY A 99 36.53 43.72 -19.99
CA GLY A 99 35.11 43.39 -20.07
C GLY A 99 34.72 42.18 -19.21
N VAL A 100 35.54 41.78 -18.23
CA VAL A 100 35.24 40.67 -17.31
C VAL A 100 35.09 41.21 -15.89
N LEU A 101 33.91 41.03 -15.30
CA LEU A 101 33.68 41.34 -13.89
C LEU A 101 34.00 40.10 -13.05
N VAL A 102 35.18 40.10 -12.41
CA VAL A 102 35.60 39.01 -11.53
C VAL A 102 35.33 39.38 -10.07
N VAL A 103 34.42 38.62 -9.46
CA VAL A 103 34.18 38.58 -8.02
C VAL A 103 35.16 37.57 -7.41
N ARG A 104 36.26 38.06 -6.82
CA ARG A 104 37.26 37.20 -6.16
C ARG A 104 36.69 36.51 -4.94
N ARG A 105 35.82 37.20 -4.20
CA ARG A 105 35.19 36.67 -3.00
C ARG A 105 33.83 37.33 -2.74
N LEU A 106 32.84 36.50 -2.49
CA LEU A 106 31.56 36.89 -1.91
C LEU A 106 31.43 36.21 -0.55
N SER A 107 31.32 36.98 0.54
CA SER A 107 31.11 36.44 1.88
C SER A 107 29.78 36.91 2.44
N LEU A 108 28.94 35.96 2.85
CA LEU A 108 27.64 36.18 3.47
C LEU A 108 27.71 35.68 4.92
N ASP A 109 27.53 36.59 5.86
CA ASP A 109 27.54 36.30 7.29
C ASP A 109 26.12 36.34 7.86
N ALA A 110 25.76 35.26 8.55
CA ALA A 110 24.43 34.96 9.08
C ALA A 110 23.28 35.26 8.10
N PRO A 111 23.29 34.73 6.86
CA PRO A 111 22.17 34.92 5.95
C PRO A 111 20.93 34.14 6.43
N GLU A 112 19.81 34.82 6.56
CA GLU A 112 18.50 34.22 6.85
C GLU A 112 17.64 34.26 5.60
N LEU A 113 17.36 33.09 5.02
CA LEU A 113 16.48 32.92 3.86
C LEU A 113 15.14 32.35 4.34
N ASN A 114 14.05 33.07 4.05
CA ASN A 114 12.69 32.65 4.39
C ASN A 114 11.92 32.30 3.12
N LEU A 115 11.72 31.01 2.88
CA LEU A 115 10.92 30.49 1.77
C LEU A 115 9.51 30.17 2.24
N ALA A 116 8.52 30.53 1.44
CA ALA A 116 7.12 30.23 1.68
C ALA A 116 6.43 29.84 0.38
N ARG A 117 5.46 28.93 0.48
CA ARG A 117 4.55 28.57 -0.62
C ARG A 117 3.11 28.91 -0.21
N ASN A 118 2.35 29.55 -1.08
CA ASN A 118 0.93 29.85 -0.80
C ASN A 118 0.01 28.66 -1.15
N ALA A 119 -1.27 28.76 -0.77
CA ALA A 119 -2.26 27.72 -1.05
C ALA A 119 -2.54 27.50 -2.56
N ALA A 120 -2.23 28.50 -3.40
CA ALA A 120 -2.29 28.40 -4.86
C ALA A 120 -1.02 27.75 -5.47
N GLY A 121 -0.07 27.31 -4.64
CA GLY A 121 1.16 26.64 -5.07
C GLY A 121 2.28 27.58 -5.52
N ALA A 122 2.11 28.89 -5.45
CA ALA A 122 3.13 29.86 -5.83
C ALA A 122 4.17 30.09 -4.71
N TRP A 123 5.43 30.24 -5.10
CA TRP A 123 6.57 30.47 -4.22
C TRP A 123 6.86 31.96 -4.02
N ASN A 124 7.38 32.34 -2.85
CA ASN A 124 7.65 33.74 -2.51
C ASN A 124 8.95 34.31 -3.13
N TRP A 125 9.79 33.46 -3.74
CA TRP A 125 11.04 33.86 -4.36
C TRP A 125 10.82 34.83 -5.54
N PRO A 126 11.69 35.84 -5.72
CA PRO A 126 11.58 36.77 -6.85
C PRO A 126 12.03 36.10 -8.15
N SER A 127 11.40 36.46 -9.27
CA SER A 127 11.89 36.13 -10.60
C SER A 127 13.11 37.00 -10.92
N VAL A 128 14.28 36.38 -11.08
CA VAL A 128 15.50 37.09 -11.48
C VAL A 128 15.51 37.19 -13.00
N GLY A 129 15.29 38.38 -13.55
CA GLY A 129 15.48 38.62 -15.00
C GLY A 129 14.29 39.20 -15.79
N GLY A 130 13.16 39.52 -15.17
CA GLY A 130 12.08 40.27 -15.81
C GLY A 130 11.28 39.52 -16.89
N ALA A 131 9.95 39.58 -16.75
CA ALA A 131 8.89 39.03 -17.59
C ALA A 131 8.66 37.50 -17.49
N GLU A 132 7.45 37.15 -17.01
CA GLU A 132 6.79 35.93 -17.45
C GLU A 132 6.79 35.89 -18.99
N PRO A 133 7.10 34.74 -19.62
CA PRO A 133 6.92 34.60 -21.05
C PRO A 133 5.42 34.64 -21.33
N THR A 134 4.90 35.79 -21.76
CA THR A 134 3.59 35.84 -22.40
C THR A 134 3.70 35.02 -23.68
N PRO A 135 2.92 33.94 -23.86
CA PRO A 135 2.94 33.17 -25.09
C PRO A 135 2.17 33.95 -26.16
N THR A 136 2.82 34.91 -26.81
CA THR A 136 2.31 35.49 -28.06
C THR A 136 3.46 35.98 -28.92
N GLY A 137 3.79 35.18 -29.93
CA GLY A 137 4.60 35.59 -31.08
C GLY A 137 5.89 34.80 -31.26
N ASP A 138 6.07 34.21 -32.44
CA ASP A 138 7.24 33.46 -32.94
C ASP A 138 8.53 34.29 -33.07
N HIS A 139 8.82 35.16 -32.12
CA HIS A 139 10.07 35.90 -32.06
C HIS A 139 10.73 35.62 -30.71
N PRO A 140 11.85 34.88 -30.65
CA PRO A 140 12.64 34.83 -29.44
C PRO A 140 13.07 36.27 -29.10
N PRO A 141 12.86 36.76 -27.87
CA PRO A 141 13.39 38.05 -27.47
C PRO A 141 14.90 38.02 -27.66
N PRO A 142 15.53 39.09 -28.17
CA PRO A 142 16.98 39.14 -28.27
C PRO A 142 17.52 39.05 -26.85
N ALA A 143 18.17 37.93 -26.54
CA ALA A 143 19.10 37.85 -25.41
C ALA A 143 20.11 38.98 -25.65
N SER A 144 19.96 40.10 -24.94
CA SER A 144 20.98 41.13 -24.93
C SER A 144 22.22 40.46 -24.35
N PRO A 145 23.29 40.22 -25.13
CA PRO A 145 24.50 39.66 -24.56
C PRO A 145 25.01 40.74 -23.61
N SER A 146 24.91 40.48 -22.30
CA SER A 146 25.61 41.30 -21.33
C SER A 146 27.06 41.35 -21.78
N LYS A 147 27.56 42.56 -22.10
CA LYS A 147 28.95 42.75 -22.53
C LYS A 147 29.97 42.23 -21.52
N TRP A 148 29.52 41.94 -20.29
CA TRP A 148 30.35 41.60 -19.16
C TRP A 148 30.21 40.11 -18.84
N ARG A 149 31.34 39.40 -18.78
CA ARG A 149 31.39 38.03 -18.24
C ARG A 149 31.48 38.14 -16.72
N PHE A 150 30.53 37.53 -16.01
CA PHE A 150 30.49 37.50 -14.55
C PHE A 150 31.15 36.22 -14.05
N LEU A 151 32.16 36.34 -13.19
CA LEU A 151 32.89 35.20 -12.64
C LEU A 151 32.97 35.31 -11.12
N VAL A 152 32.55 34.28 -10.39
CA VAL A 152 32.72 34.19 -8.93
C VAL A 152 33.79 33.14 -8.62
N GLU A 153 34.91 33.57 -8.04
CA GLU A 153 36.01 32.67 -7.67
C GLU A 153 35.77 31.99 -6.31
N ARG A 154 35.13 32.70 -5.38
CA ARG A 154 34.83 32.17 -4.04
C ARG A 154 33.52 32.70 -3.48
N LEU A 155 32.72 31.81 -2.91
CA LEU A 155 31.54 32.14 -2.10
C LEU A 155 31.69 31.48 -0.73
N ASP A 156 31.65 32.29 0.32
CA ASP A 156 31.58 31.82 1.70
C ASP A 156 30.22 32.21 2.31
N ILE A 157 29.57 31.24 2.95
CA ILE A 157 28.40 31.43 3.80
C ILE A 157 28.76 30.93 5.18
N ALA A 158 28.60 31.78 6.19
CA ALA A 158 28.83 31.43 7.58
C ALA A 158 27.54 31.64 8.40
N GLY A 159 27.16 30.64 9.19
CA GLY A 159 26.06 30.76 10.16
C GLY A 159 24.68 31.04 9.55
N GLY A 160 24.44 30.59 8.32
CA GLY A 160 23.17 30.79 7.63
C GLY A 160 22.00 30.06 8.28
N ALA A 161 20.79 30.53 8.00
CA ALA A 161 19.54 29.89 8.39
C ALA A 161 18.58 29.85 7.20
N LEU A 162 18.03 28.67 6.94
CA LEU A 162 16.94 28.49 5.98
C LEU A 162 15.66 28.20 6.76
N THR A 163 14.64 29.03 6.58
CA THR A 163 13.30 28.78 7.09
C THR A 163 12.36 28.50 5.93
N TYR A 164 11.52 27.48 6.08
CA TYR A 164 10.64 26.96 5.05
C TYR A 164 9.22 26.80 5.59
N ASP A 165 8.26 27.49 4.97
CA ASP A 165 6.86 27.53 5.38
C ASP A 165 5.91 27.02 4.29
N GLU A 166 4.95 26.19 4.68
CA GLU A 166 4.00 25.51 3.79
C GLU A 166 2.55 25.66 4.29
N PRO A 167 1.57 25.72 3.37
CA PRO A 167 0.15 25.75 3.76
C PRO A 167 -0.22 24.50 4.58
N GLY A 168 -0.84 24.71 5.73
CA GLY A 168 -1.31 23.62 6.60
C GLY A 168 -0.29 23.10 7.63
N ARG A 169 0.93 23.63 7.66
CA ARG A 169 1.94 23.28 8.68
C ARG A 169 1.80 24.15 9.92
N ALA A 170 1.86 23.56 11.12
CA ALA A 170 1.73 24.30 12.38
C ALA A 170 2.94 25.19 12.72
N GLN A 171 4.14 24.83 12.26
CA GLN A 171 5.38 25.59 12.47
C GLN A 171 6.29 25.52 11.23
N PRO A 172 6.95 26.63 10.83
CA PRO A 172 7.93 26.62 9.75
C PRO A 172 9.13 25.73 10.07
N ARG A 173 9.63 25.00 9.07
CA ARG A 173 10.87 24.21 9.21
C ARG A 173 12.07 25.15 9.19
N ARG A 174 13.06 24.89 10.04
CA ARG A 174 14.28 25.70 10.10
C ARG A 174 15.53 24.82 10.09
N PHE A 175 16.46 25.14 9.21
CA PHE A 175 17.79 24.56 9.14
C PHE A 175 18.81 25.64 9.50
N ALA A 176 19.54 25.44 10.61
CA ALA A 176 20.55 26.38 11.07
C ALA A 176 21.46 25.73 12.13
N PRO A 177 22.77 26.06 12.17
CA PRO A 177 23.50 26.87 11.18
C PRO A 177 23.76 26.12 9.86
N ILE A 178 23.89 26.90 8.78
CA ILE A 178 24.32 26.48 7.45
C ILE A 178 25.64 27.19 7.14
N ASP A 179 26.70 26.42 6.94
CA ASP A 179 27.97 26.92 6.40
C ASP A 179 28.17 26.36 5.00
N LEU A 180 28.62 27.19 4.06
CA LEU A 180 28.92 26.79 2.68
C LEU A 180 30.18 27.50 2.21
N ASP A 181 31.07 26.75 1.58
CA ASP A 181 32.30 27.25 0.98
C ASP A 181 32.38 26.70 -0.43
N VAL A 182 32.29 27.60 -1.40
CA VAL A 182 32.38 27.29 -2.82
C VAL A 182 33.63 27.96 -3.36
N ARG A 183 34.53 27.19 -3.98
CA ARG A 183 35.82 27.69 -4.47
C ARG A 183 36.07 27.20 -5.89
N ARG A 184 36.39 28.13 -6.79
CA ARG A 184 36.93 27.81 -8.11
C ARG A 184 38.44 27.57 -7.98
N VAL A 185 38.92 26.45 -8.52
CA VAL A 185 40.33 26.08 -8.47
C VAL A 185 41.09 26.88 -9.54
N PRO A 186 42.14 27.64 -9.18
CA PRO A 186 42.84 28.55 -10.10
C PRO A 186 43.46 27.89 -11.34
N ASP A 187 43.87 26.61 -11.24
CA ASP A 187 44.66 25.91 -12.25
C ASP A 187 43.87 24.89 -13.11
N GLY A 188 42.54 24.83 -12.98
CA GLY A 188 41.78 23.78 -13.68
C GLY A 188 40.28 23.93 -13.73
N GLU A 189 39.74 25.15 -13.67
CA GLU A 189 38.31 25.50 -13.84
C GLU A 189 37.29 24.68 -13.03
N ALA A 190 37.75 23.86 -12.09
CA ALA A 190 36.93 23.05 -11.24
C ALA A 190 36.29 23.92 -10.15
N LEU A 191 35.09 23.51 -9.70
CA LEU A 191 34.37 24.13 -8.61
C LEU A 191 34.27 23.13 -7.46
N ASP A 192 34.92 23.42 -6.34
CA ASP A 192 34.76 22.68 -5.10
C ASP A 192 33.65 23.30 -4.25
N VAL A 193 32.81 22.45 -3.67
CA VAL A 193 31.73 22.82 -2.77
C VAL A 193 31.91 22.06 -1.47
N LYS A 194 31.97 22.76 -0.34
CA LYS A 194 31.97 22.16 1.00
C LYS A 194 30.89 22.83 1.82
N GLY A 195 30.00 22.03 2.40
CA GLY A 195 28.88 22.52 3.18
C GLY A 195 28.72 21.76 4.48
N ARG A 196 28.14 22.44 5.46
CA ARG A 196 27.72 21.86 6.73
C ARG A 196 26.35 22.41 7.09
N ILE A 197 25.38 21.52 7.30
CA ILE A 197 24.01 21.87 7.63
C ILE A 197 23.65 21.18 8.94
N VAL A 198 23.19 21.94 9.94
CA VAL A 198 22.73 21.36 11.20
C VAL A 198 21.22 21.15 11.17
N GLY A 199 20.81 19.89 11.29
CA GLY A 199 19.41 19.48 11.46
C GLY A 199 19.12 19.06 12.91
N ALA A 200 17.91 18.53 13.15
CA ALA A 200 17.43 18.23 14.51
C ALA A 200 18.27 17.17 15.25
N THR A 201 18.84 16.20 14.53
CA THR A 201 19.58 15.07 15.11
C THR A 201 21.11 15.20 14.99
N GLY A 202 21.61 16.28 14.38
CA GLY A 202 23.05 16.52 14.23
C GLY A 202 23.44 17.21 12.92
N PRO A 203 24.76 17.42 12.71
CA PRO A 203 25.27 18.02 11.47
C PRO A 203 25.28 17.01 10.32
N ALA A 204 24.95 17.48 9.13
CA ALA A 204 25.23 16.83 7.86
C ALA A 204 26.31 17.61 7.11
N THR A 205 27.12 16.90 6.32
CA THR A 205 28.18 17.46 5.48
C THR A 205 27.84 17.26 4.01
N ILE A 206 28.25 18.23 3.19
CA ILE A 206 28.13 18.19 1.74
C ILE A 206 29.54 18.41 1.19
N GLU A 207 30.00 17.52 0.32
CA GLU A 207 31.23 17.70 -0.44
C GLU A 207 30.93 17.48 -1.92
N GLY A 208 31.13 18.50 -2.73
CA GLY A 208 30.88 18.48 -4.17
C GLY A 208 32.09 18.95 -4.95
N ARG A 209 32.25 18.43 -6.16
CA ARG A 209 33.24 18.89 -7.13
C ARG A 209 32.68 18.79 -8.54
N VAL A 210 32.71 19.91 -9.25
CA VAL A 210 32.53 19.96 -10.71
C VAL A 210 33.91 20.12 -11.32
N GLU A 211 34.32 19.23 -12.23
CA GLU A 211 35.71 19.22 -12.71
C GLU A 211 36.02 20.31 -13.74
N ASP A 212 35.02 20.75 -14.51
CA ASP A 212 35.21 21.73 -15.59
C ASP A 212 34.02 22.70 -15.68
N MET A 213 34.15 23.89 -15.08
CA MET A 213 33.11 24.92 -15.14
C MET A 213 33.05 25.64 -16.50
N ALA A 214 34.15 25.77 -17.24
CA ALA A 214 34.10 26.43 -18.53
C ALA A 214 33.38 25.59 -19.58
N ALA A 215 33.51 24.27 -19.52
CA ALA A 215 32.68 23.38 -20.32
C ALA A 215 31.19 23.66 -20.07
N LEU A 216 30.76 23.76 -18.81
CA LEU A 216 29.37 24.10 -18.46
C LEU A 216 28.96 25.48 -18.95
N GLU A 217 29.80 26.50 -18.74
CA GLU A 217 29.56 27.87 -19.24
C GLU A 217 29.44 27.91 -20.77
N ALA A 218 30.14 27.01 -21.48
CA ALA A 218 30.05 26.83 -22.92
C ALA A 218 28.92 25.89 -23.37
N GLY A 219 28.04 25.45 -22.46
CA GLY A 219 26.92 24.55 -22.75
C GLY A 219 27.31 23.08 -22.99
N LYS A 220 28.53 22.68 -22.64
CA LYS A 220 29.05 21.30 -22.73
C LYS A 220 28.93 20.58 -21.39
N GLY A 221 29.02 19.25 -21.42
CA GLY A 221 28.94 18.45 -20.20
C GLY A 221 30.23 18.44 -19.37
N SER A 222 30.09 18.41 -18.04
CA SER A 222 31.19 18.40 -17.08
C SER A 222 30.99 17.32 -16.00
N PRO A 223 32.05 16.61 -15.59
CA PRO A 223 31.96 15.64 -14.50
C PRO A 223 31.56 16.29 -13.16
N LEU A 224 30.62 15.66 -12.46
CA LEU A 224 30.16 16.02 -11.12
C LEU A 224 30.42 14.85 -10.17
N ARG A 225 30.96 15.14 -8.99
CA ARG A 225 30.95 14.26 -7.83
C ARG A 225 30.35 15.00 -6.65
N LEU A 226 29.41 14.38 -5.96
CA LEU A 226 28.76 14.91 -4.77
C LEU A 226 28.64 13.81 -3.72
N ARG A 227 28.96 14.14 -2.48
CA ARG A 227 28.78 13.30 -1.31
C ARG A 227 28.02 14.09 -0.27
N LEU A 228 26.97 13.47 0.26
CA LEU A 228 26.19 13.96 1.37
C LEU A 228 26.29 12.93 2.48
N GLU A 229 26.69 13.35 3.67
CA GLU A 229 26.65 12.51 4.87
C GLU A 229 25.75 13.18 5.90
N ALA A 230 24.75 12.46 6.38
CA ALA A 230 23.82 12.93 7.38
C ALA A 230 23.68 11.91 8.52
N PRO A 231 23.17 12.29 9.70
CA PRO A 231 22.87 11.34 10.75
C PRO A 231 21.90 10.24 10.25
N GLY A 232 22.40 9.01 10.12
CA GLY A 232 21.61 7.83 9.76
C GLY A 232 21.63 7.46 8.27
N GLY A 233 22.42 8.15 7.44
CA GLY A 233 22.66 7.72 6.07
C GLY A 233 23.64 8.59 5.28
N ARG A 234 24.03 8.11 4.11
CA ARG A 234 24.91 8.77 3.16
C ARG A 234 24.39 8.63 1.73
N LEU A 235 24.70 9.62 0.89
CA LEU A 235 24.40 9.63 -0.53
C LEU A 235 25.65 10.02 -1.31
N GLY A 236 26.02 9.19 -2.29
CA GLY A 236 27.01 9.49 -3.31
C GLY A 236 26.34 9.70 -4.65
N VAL A 237 26.78 10.73 -5.36
CA VAL A 237 26.36 11.02 -6.74
C VAL A 237 27.61 11.24 -7.57
N GLU A 238 27.75 10.50 -8.66
CA GLU A 238 28.88 10.63 -9.58
C GLU A 238 28.40 10.56 -11.02
N GLY A 239 28.84 11.47 -11.89
CA GLY A 239 28.41 11.46 -13.28
C GLY A 239 28.77 12.72 -14.02
N ARG A 240 27.93 13.13 -14.96
CA ARG A 240 28.09 14.32 -15.80
C ARG A 240 26.83 15.18 -15.74
N ILE A 241 27.03 16.49 -15.76
CA ILE A 241 25.98 17.49 -15.85
C ILE A 241 26.21 18.41 -17.06
N GLY A 242 25.15 18.92 -17.67
CA GLY A 242 25.21 19.78 -18.86
C GLY A 242 25.51 19.03 -20.17
N GLY A 243 25.54 19.77 -21.29
CA GLY A 243 25.62 19.18 -22.64
C GLY A 243 24.25 18.77 -23.18
N GLU A 244 24.24 17.85 -24.16
CA GLU A 244 23.02 17.36 -24.81
C GLU A 244 22.10 16.56 -23.86
N THR A 245 22.67 15.91 -22.84
CA THR A 245 21.94 15.21 -21.78
C THR A 245 22.24 15.92 -20.47
N PRO A 246 21.34 16.79 -19.97
CA PRO A 246 21.63 17.66 -18.84
C PRO A 246 22.04 16.93 -17.57
N LEU A 247 21.53 15.72 -17.34
CA LEU A 247 21.84 14.87 -16.20
C LEU A 247 22.17 13.45 -16.68
N ASP A 248 23.38 12.97 -16.38
CA ASP A 248 23.78 11.56 -16.51
C ASP A 248 24.56 11.18 -15.25
N LEU A 249 23.85 10.72 -14.22
CA LEU A 249 24.34 10.56 -12.85
C LEU A 249 24.17 9.13 -12.37
N ARG A 250 25.09 8.66 -11.54
CA ARG A 250 24.96 7.43 -10.75
C ARG A 250 24.74 7.80 -9.31
N LEU A 251 23.68 7.27 -8.73
CA LEU A 251 23.28 7.46 -7.34
C LEU A 251 23.61 6.19 -6.55
N ALA A 252 24.19 6.37 -5.37
CA ALA A 252 24.39 5.32 -4.38
C ALA A 252 24.05 5.87 -3.00
N ALA A 253 22.94 5.44 -2.42
CA ALA A 253 22.52 5.80 -1.08
C ALA A 253 22.59 4.58 -0.16
N HIS A 254 23.03 4.81 1.08
CA HIS A 254 23.03 3.82 2.14
C HIS A 254 22.50 4.48 3.41
N VAL A 255 21.42 3.93 3.95
CA VAL A 255 20.72 4.48 5.11
C VAL A 255 20.65 3.37 6.16
N ASP A 256 21.52 3.46 7.16
CA ASP A 256 21.64 2.51 8.26
C ASP A 256 20.63 2.78 9.39
N ARG A 257 20.11 4.01 9.49
CA ARG A 257 19.10 4.39 10.48
C ARG A 257 18.06 5.33 9.85
N PRO A 258 17.11 4.79 9.08
CA PRO A 258 16.11 5.60 8.37
C PRO A 258 15.35 6.57 9.30
N GLY A 259 15.02 6.16 10.53
CA GLY A 259 14.30 7.01 11.48
C GLY A 259 15.13 8.19 11.99
N THR A 260 16.45 8.03 12.08
CA THR A 260 17.35 9.14 12.42
C THR A 260 17.45 10.13 11.27
N LEU A 261 17.55 9.63 10.03
CA LEU A 261 17.61 10.45 8.83
C LEU A 261 16.31 11.22 8.61
N ALA A 262 15.16 10.57 8.80
CA ALA A 262 13.87 11.22 8.63
C ALA A 262 13.61 12.28 9.72
N ARG A 263 14.08 12.06 10.96
CA ARG A 263 14.10 13.12 12.01
C ARG A 263 15.09 14.23 11.69
N TRP A 264 16.24 13.91 11.09
CA TRP A 264 17.19 14.92 10.62
C TRP A 264 16.54 15.85 9.59
N ALA A 265 15.74 15.29 8.67
CA ALA A 265 14.98 16.03 7.66
C ALA A 265 13.80 16.85 8.24
N GLY A 266 13.38 16.56 9.49
CA GLY A 266 12.41 17.34 10.28
C GLY A 266 11.01 16.72 10.41
N ASP A 267 10.19 17.30 11.29
CA ASP A 267 8.93 16.75 11.84
C ASP A 267 7.72 16.71 10.87
N GLY A 268 7.92 16.32 9.61
CA GLY A 268 6.78 16.11 8.69
C GLY A 268 7.06 15.17 7.53
N VAL A 269 8.08 14.30 7.67
CA VAL A 269 8.13 13.09 6.87
C VAL A 269 7.18 12.12 7.56
N ALA A 270 6.03 11.81 6.93
CA ALA A 270 5.12 10.79 7.44
C ALA A 270 5.92 9.49 7.56
N MET A 271 6.21 9.08 8.80
CA MET A 271 6.95 7.86 9.03
C MET A 271 5.96 6.70 9.00
N PRO A 272 6.21 5.66 8.19
CA PRO A 272 5.51 4.40 8.33
C PRO A 272 5.60 3.93 9.80
N ARG A 273 4.55 3.25 10.28
CA ARG A 273 4.52 2.71 11.65
C ARG A 273 5.71 1.80 11.93
N GLU A 274 6.15 1.09 10.89
CA GLU A 274 7.32 0.22 10.91
C GLU A 274 8.31 0.71 9.88
N MET A 275 9.51 1.02 10.36
CA MET A 275 10.58 1.50 9.51
C MET A 275 11.52 0.33 9.20
N PRO A 276 11.99 0.19 7.96
CA PRO A 276 13.01 -0.80 7.66
C PRO A 276 14.28 -0.52 8.46
N ASP A 277 15.01 -1.58 8.78
CA ASP A 277 16.27 -1.47 9.53
C ASP A 277 17.34 -0.71 8.74
N ALA A 278 17.42 -0.97 7.44
CA ALA A 278 18.34 -0.31 6.52
C ALA A 278 17.72 -0.15 5.14
N ILE A 279 18.20 0.85 4.39
CA ILE A 279 17.84 1.09 2.99
C ILE A 279 19.12 1.27 2.19
N ASP A 280 19.33 0.42 1.19
CA ASP A 280 20.38 0.53 0.20
C ASP A 280 19.75 0.83 -1.16
N LEU A 281 20.23 1.86 -1.84
CA LEU A 281 19.70 2.26 -3.15
C LEU A 281 20.85 2.55 -4.11
N LYS A 282 20.77 1.97 -5.30
CA LYS A 282 21.60 2.30 -6.46
C LYS A 282 20.71 2.57 -7.65
N ALA A 283 21.01 3.61 -8.42
CA ALA A 283 20.30 3.91 -9.66
C ALA A 283 21.15 4.79 -10.57
N GLY A 284 21.04 4.61 -11.88
CA GLY A 284 21.42 5.62 -12.86
C GLY A 284 20.28 6.62 -13.04
N LEU A 285 20.60 7.90 -13.17
CA LEU A 285 19.65 8.98 -13.41
C LEU A 285 20.04 9.67 -14.71
N ILE A 286 19.14 9.67 -15.69
CA ILE A 286 19.37 10.25 -17.02
C ILE A 286 18.19 11.15 -17.39
N GLY A 287 18.44 12.38 -17.83
CA GLY A 287 17.39 13.28 -18.30
C GLY A 287 17.67 14.74 -17.99
N ASP A 288 16.62 15.48 -17.63
CA ASP A 288 16.67 16.88 -17.23
C ASP A 288 15.83 17.13 -15.95
N PHE A 289 15.58 18.39 -15.60
CA PHE A 289 14.85 18.74 -14.37
C PHE A 289 13.33 18.52 -14.45
N GLY A 290 12.75 18.38 -15.66
CA GLY A 290 11.33 18.13 -15.88
C GLY A 290 11.02 16.65 -16.14
N ALA A 291 11.93 15.91 -16.80
CA ALA A 291 11.76 14.49 -17.06
C ALA A 291 13.03 13.70 -16.74
N VAL A 292 12.90 12.73 -15.84
CA VAL A 292 14.01 11.93 -15.30
C VAL A 292 13.75 10.44 -15.50
N ALA A 293 14.68 9.75 -16.17
CA ALA A 293 14.71 8.29 -16.21
C ALA A 293 15.66 7.75 -15.14
N LEU A 294 15.13 6.92 -14.23
CA LEU A 294 15.93 6.07 -13.35
C LEU A 294 16.17 4.73 -14.02
N ARG A 295 17.43 4.40 -14.27
CA ARG A 295 17.85 3.14 -14.92
C ARG A 295 18.61 2.25 -13.97
N GLY A 296 18.32 0.95 -14.01
CA GLY A 296 18.96 -0.04 -13.15
C GLY A 296 18.79 0.30 -11.68
N LEU A 297 17.57 0.69 -11.28
CA LEU A 297 17.20 0.80 -9.89
C LEU A 297 17.47 -0.54 -9.20
N ASP A 298 18.16 -0.49 -8.08
CA ASP A 298 18.41 -1.59 -7.18
C ASP A 298 18.24 -1.06 -5.76
N LEU A 299 17.08 -1.37 -5.18
CA LEU A 299 16.65 -0.93 -3.86
C LEU A 299 16.50 -2.15 -2.95
N GLU A 300 17.23 -2.17 -1.85
CA GLU A 300 17.13 -3.19 -0.82
C GLU A 300 16.70 -2.55 0.50
N THR A 301 15.61 -3.04 1.09
CA THR A 301 15.05 -2.46 2.33
C THR A 301 14.25 -3.49 3.12
N GLY A 302 14.62 -3.78 4.38
CA GLY A 302 13.80 -4.61 5.27
C GLY A 302 13.37 -5.98 4.69
N GLY A 303 14.23 -6.64 3.91
CA GLY A 303 13.94 -7.92 3.24
C GLY A 303 13.23 -7.81 1.88
N LEU A 304 12.85 -6.60 1.46
CA LEU A 304 12.36 -6.29 0.12
C LEU A 304 13.53 -5.94 -0.79
N ALA A 305 13.58 -6.53 -1.99
CA ALA A 305 14.50 -6.16 -3.05
C ALA A 305 13.69 -5.74 -4.28
N VAL A 306 13.84 -4.48 -4.70
CA VAL A 306 13.16 -3.91 -5.86
C VAL A 306 14.19 -3.56 -6.92
N LYS A 307 14.00 -4.09 -8.12
CA LYS A 307 14.85 -3.81 -9.28
C LYS A 307 14.04 -3.31 -10.45
N GLY A 308 14.61 -2.46 -11.30
CA GLY A 308 13.95 -2.10 -12.56
C GLY A 308 14.29 -0.71 -13.07
N ASP A 309 13.40 -0.18 -13.90
CA ASP A 309 13.55 1.11 -14.55
C ASP A 309 12.27 1.94 -14.34
N LEU A 310 12.44 3.23 -14.05
CA LEU A 310 11.35 4.18 -13.85
C LEU A 310 11.58 5.43 -14.70
N ALA A 311 10.50 6.04 -15.15
CA ALA A 311 10.49 7.38 -15.72
C ALA A 311 9.57 8.25 -14.88
N LEU A 312 10.11 9.39 -14.45
CA LEU A 312 9.44 10.40 -13.63
C LEU A 312 9.24 11.64 -14.49
N ASP A 313 7.97 11.98 -14.72
CA ASP A 313 7.57 13.27 -15.24
C ASP A 313 7.27 14.19 -14.04
N LEU A 314 8.03 15.26 -13.96
CA LEU A 314 8.07 16.20 -12.85
C LEU A 314 7.77 17.63 -13.33
N ASP A 315 7.07 17.80 -14.47
CA ASP A 315 6.64 19.11 -14.92
C ASP A 315 5.84 19.81 -13.82
N PRO A 316 6.28 20.98 -13.32
CA PRO A 316 5.59 21.71 -12.25
C PRO A 316 4.19 22.20 -12.63
N ALA A 317 3.84 22.23 -13.93
CA ALA A 317 2.51 22.57 -14.42
C ALA A 317 1.54 21.37 -14.41
N GLU A 318 2.04 20.14 -14.33
CA GLU A 318 1.26 18.90 -14.37
C GLU A 318 1.34 18.12 -13.05
N ARG A 319 0.50 17.08 -12.90
CA ARG A 319 0.62 16.17 -11.75
C ARG A 319 1.83 15.26 -11.99
N PRO A 320 2.72 15.07 -11.00
CA PRO A 320 3.86 14.19 -11.16
C PRO A 320 3.40 12.80 -11.58
N ARG A 321 4.04 12.23 -12.61
CA ARG A 321 3.71 10.90 -13.12
C ARG A 321 4.92 9.99 -13.03
N VAL A 322 4.73 8.79 -12.51
CA VAL A 322 5.75 7.75 -12.45
C VAL A 322 5.30 6.56 -13.29
N THR A 323 6.12 6.19 -14.25
CA THR A 323 5.88 5.04 -15.13
C THR A 323 7.08 4.10 -15.10
N GLY A 324 6.88 2.81 -15.34
CA GLY A 324 8.01 1.90 -15.47
C GLY A 324 7.71 0.43 -15.23
N ALA A 325 8.78 -0.33 -15.01
CA ALA A 325 8.72 -1.76 -14.74
C ALA A 325 9.60 -2.09 -13.53
N LEU A 326 9.03 -2.83 -12.58
CA LEU A 326 9.66 -3.21 -11.32
C LEU A 326 9.58 -4.73 -11.10
N ASP A 327 10.71 -5.34 -10.77
CA ASP A 327 10.81 -6.65 -10.16
C ASP A 327 10.87 -6.48 -8.65
N LEU A 328 9.83 -6.95 -7.97
CA LEU A 328 9.67 -6.83 -6.52
C LEU A 328 10.27 -8.02 -5.76
N GLY A 329 10.78 -9.04 -6.46
CA GLY A 329 11.34 -10.24 -5.86
C GLY A 329 10.34 -10.94 -4.93
N ARG A 330 10.68 -11.02 -3.65
CA ARG A 330 9.85 -11.67 -2.62
C ARG A 330 9.40 -10.64 -1.58
N ILE A 331 8.10 -10.55 -1.37
CA ILE A 331 7.45 -9.70 -0.38
C ILE A 331 6.66 -10.59 0.58
N GLU A 332 7.01 -10.59 1.87
CA GLU A 332 6.31 -11.39 2.90
C GLU A 332 5.48 -10.53 3.89
N ALA A 333 5.66 -9.19 3.87
CA ALA A 333 5.25 -8.27 4.94
C ALA A 333 3.90 -7.57 4.78
N LEU A 334 3.05 -7.90 3.78
CA LEU A 334 1.70 -7.31 3.69
C LEU A 334 0.67 -8.05 4.58
N SER A 335 1.17 -8.75 5.61
CA SER A 335 0.42 -9.69 6.45
C SER A 335 -0.17 -9.07 7.72
N ASP A 336 0.28 -7.88 8.14
CA ASP A 336 -0.20 -7.20 9.37
C ASP A 336 -1.45 -6.31 9.18
N GLY A 337 -2.09 -6.40 8.01
CA GLY A 337 -3.42 -5.84 7.78
C GLY A 337 -4.52 -6.67 8.44
N ALA A 338 -5.71 -6.09 8.60
CA ALA A 338 -6.92 -6.63 9.24
C ALA A 338 -7.42 -8.02 8.77
N PHE A 339 -6.73 -8.67 7.84
CA PHE A 339 -6.97 -10.02 7.33
C PHE A 339 -5.91 -11.04 7.76
N ALA A 340 -5.02 -10.70 8.70
CA ALA A 340 -4.09 -11.65 9.30
C ALA A 340 -4.85 -12.87 9.85
N THR A 341 -4.61 -14.03 9.24
CA THR A 341 -5.10 -15.30 9.77
C THR A 341 -4.37 -15.60 11.09
N PRO A 342 -5.08 -15.96 12.18
CA PRO A 342 -4.45 -16.38 13.42
C PRO A 342 -3.82 -17.76 13.19
N GLY A 343 -2.59 -17.75 12.69
CA GLY A 343 -1.94 -18.93 12.11
C GLY A 343 -0.42 -18.97 12.29
N ALA A 344 0.14 -18.28 13.28
CA ALA A 344 1.46 -18.60 13.81
C ALA A 344 1.35 -18.50 15.33
N THR A 345 1.74 -19.57 16.03
CA THR A 345 1.57 -19.72 17.48
C THR A 345 2.51 -18.79 18.25
N PRO A 346 2.01 -17.94 19.16
CA PRO A 346 2.67 -17.66 20.42
C PRO A 346 2.07 -18.57 21.47
N ARG A 347 2.92 -19.32 22.16
CA ARG A 347 2.57 -19.99 23.41
C ARG A 347 2.42 -18.90 24.49
N GLY A 348 1.22 -18.33 24.58
CA GLY A 348 0.82 -17.29 25.53
C GLY A 348 -0.67 -17.00 25.33
N GLU A 349 -1.39 -16.72 26.41
CA GLU A 349 -2.85 -16.55 26.45
C GLU A 349 -3.46 -15.92 25.20
N ARG A 350 -4.43 -16.60 24.60
CA ARG A 350 -5.26 -16.09 23.50
C ARG A 350 -5.82 -14.74 23.93
N PRO A 351 -5.51 -13.62 23.26
CA PRO A 351 -6.34 -12.45 23.36
C PRO A 351 -7.71 -12.87 22.80
N ASP A 352 -8.77 -12.68 23.58
CA ASP A 352 -10.13 -12.80 23.07
C ASP A 352 -10.24 -11.90 21.83
N ALA A 353 -10.23 -12.52 20.65
CA ALA A 353 -10.46 -11.83 19.40
C ALA A 353 -11.86 -11.22 19.50
N LYS A 354 -11.97 -9.89 19.59
CA LYS A 354 -13.24 -9.18 19.56
C LYS A 354 -14.10 -9.78 18.45
N GLU A 355 -15.28 -10.31 18.81
CA GLU A 355 -16.22 -10.87 17.86
C GLU A 355 -16.66 -9.77 16.88
N GLY A 356 -16.48 -9.99 15.57
CA GLY A 356 -16.95 -9.09 14.51
C GLY A 356 -15.88 -8.63 13.50
N TRP A 357 -16.31 -7.83 12.53
CA TRP A 357 -15.44 -7.13 11.59
C TRP A 357 -14.91 -5.83 12.21
N PRO A 358 -13.70 -5.36 11.86
CA PRO A 358 -13.19 -4.09 12.37
C PRO A 358 -14.10 -2.91 11.98
N THR A 359 -14.55 -2.16 12.98
CA THR A 359 -15.43 -0.99 12.83
C THR A 359 -14.66 0.33 12.77
N ASP A 360 -13.36 0.31 13.06
CA ASP A 360 -12.52 1.51 13.00
C ASP A 360 -12.47 2.03 11.56
N PRO A 361 -12.61 3.36 11.34
CA PRO A 361 -12.50 3.94 10.00
C PRO A 361 -11.16 3.60 9.35
N VAL A 362 -11.22 3.15 8.10
CA VAL A 362 -10.04 2.88 7.28
C VAL A 362 -9.58 4.18 6.65
N ASP A 363 -8.31 4.54 6.87
CA ASP A 363 -7.68 5.64 6.16
C ASP A 363 -7.28 5.16 4.77
N TRP A 364 -8.10 5.48 3.77
CA TRP A 364 -7.87 5.08 2.39
C TRP A 364 -6.79 5.97 1.78
N PRO A 365 -5.71 5.41 1.21
CA PRO A 365 -4.53 6.18 0.76
C PRO A 365 -4.77 6.98 -0.54
N VAL A 366 -5.98 7.50 -0.77
CA VAL A 366 -6.40 8.20 -2.00
C VAL A 366 -7.00 9.60 -1.75
N PRO A 367 -6.83 10.56 -2.68
CA PRO A 367 -6.07 10.43 -3.92
C PRO A 367 -4.57 10.42 -3.67
N LEU A 368 -3.84 9.65 -4.47
CA LEU A 368 -2.39 9.69 -4.42
C LEU A 368 -1.90 11.08 -4.87
N PRO A 369 -0.81 11.60 -4.29
CA PRO A 369 -0.27 12.91 -4.66
C PRO A 369 0.34 12.93 -6.08
N LEU A 370 0.41 11.78 -6.75
CA LEU A 370 1.04 11.55 -8.04
C LEU A 370 0.31 10.45 -8.82
N ASP A 371 0.51 10.41 -10.12
CA ASP A 371 -0.03 9.39 -11.03
C ASP A 371 0.97 8.23 -11.19
N LEU A 372 0.46 7.00 -11.22
CA LEU A 372 1.26 5.77 -11.29
C LEU A 372 0.82 4.91 -12.48
N ASP A 373 1.80 4.34 -13.18
CA ASP A 373 1.61 3.34 -14.23
C ASP A 373 2.78 2.36 -14.24
N LEU A 374 2.69 1.33 -13.40
CA LEU A 374 3.80 0.44 -13.10
C LEU A 374 3.47 -1.01 -13.49
N ASN A 375 4.34 -1.60 -14.30
CA ASN A 375 4.34 -3.04 -14.53
C ASN A 375 5.17 -3.71 -13.44
N LEU A 376 4.61 -4.74 -12.82
CA LEU A 376 5.19 -5.44 -11.68
C LEU A 376 5.47 -6.89 -12.07
N VAL A 377 6.63 -7.39 -11.67
CA VAL A 377 6.96 -8.81 -11.66
C VAL A 377 7.32 -9.16 -10.22
N TYR A 378 6.86 -10.31 -9.74
CA TYR A 378 7.19 -10.77 -8.40
C TYR A 378 7.33 -12.28 -8.36
N ALA A 379 8.30 -12.75 -7.58
CA ALA A 379 8.49 -14.17 -7.31
C ALA A 379 7.50 -14.66 -6.24
N ARG A 380 7.24 -13.85 -5.21
CA ARG A 380 6.28 -14.16 -4.15
C ARG A 380 5.73 -12.90 -3.50
N LEU A 381 4.42 -12.85 -3.33
CA LEU A 381 3.67 -11.81 -2.64
C LEU A 381 2.83 -12.46 -1.54
N GLY A 382 3.14 -12.16 -0.27
CA GLY A 382 2.38 -12.63 0.88
C GLY A 382 1.28 -11.62 1.25
N LEU A 383 0.01 -12.00 1.09
CA LEU A 383 -1.17 -11.18 1.44
C LEU A 383 -2.08 -11.96 2.41
N GLY A 384 -2.31 -11.46 3.62
CA GLY A 384 -3.25 -12.09 4.58
C GLY A 384 -2.94 -13.55 4.94
N GLY A 385 -1.67 -13.95 4.87
CA GLY A 385 -1.23 -15.34 5.07
C GLY A 385 -1.32 -16.24 3.82
N ILE A 386 -1.80 -15.69 2.69
CA ILE A 386 -1.81 -16.35 1.39
C ILE A 386 -0.54 -15.96 0.63
N GLY A 387 0.23 -16.96 0.18
CA GLY A 387 1.33 -16.75 -0.74
C GLY A 387 0.84 -16.80 -2.18
N ILE A 388 1.03 -15.71 -2.91
CA ILE A 388 0.81 -15.61 -4.35
C ILE A 388 2.20 -15.63 -5.01
N GLU A 389 2.44 -16.53 -5.95
CA GLU A 389 3.76 -16.82 -6.50
C GLU A 389 3.78 -16.62 -8.02
N ASN A 390 4.97 -16.33 -8.56
CA ASN A 390 5.25 -16.31 -10.00
C ASN A 390 4.29 -15.46 -10.87
N GLY A 391 3.83 -14.31 -10.37
CA GLY A 391 2.85 -13.49 -11.07
C GLY A 391 3.43 -12.23 -11.70
N THR A 392 2.66 -11.67 -12.62
CA THR A 392 2.81 -10.28 -13.05
C THR A 392 1.69 -9.43 -12.45
N GLY A 393 1.90 -8.13 -12.40
CA GLY A 393 0.86 -7.19 -12.01
C GLY A 393 0.97 -5.86 -12.71
N HIS A 394 -0.12 -5.11 -12.67
CA HIS A 394 -0.18 -3.74 -13.18
C HIS A 394 -0.79 -2.85 -12.10
N LEU A 395 -0.01 -1.87 -11.64
CA LEU A 395 -0.46 -0.86 -10.70
C LEU A 395 -0.68 0.45 -11.45
N TYR A 396 -1.95 0.82 -11.56
CA TYR A 396 -2.38 2.08 -12.14
C TYR A 396 -3.02 2.95 -11.08
N ALA A 397 -2.66 4.23 -11.01
CA ALA A 397 -3.34 5.17 -10.14
C ALA A 397 -3.38 6.58 -10.73
N ASP A 398 -4.51 7.25 -10.55
CA ASP A 398 -4.70 8.66 -10.87
C ASP A 398 -5.42 9.41 -9.73
N SER A 399 -6.04 10.56 -10.02
CA SER A 399 -6.80 11.34 -9.03
C SER A 399 -8.11 10.68 -8.55
N LEU A 400 -8.65 9.71 -9.27
CA LEU A 400 -9.98 9.14 -9.08
C LEU A 400 -9.97 7.63 -8.85
N ILE A 401 -9.05 6.91 -9.48
CA ILE A 401 -8.97 5.45 -9.44
C ILE A 401 -7.58 4.98 -9.05
N THR A 402 -7.54 3.90 -8.28
CA THR A 402 -6.35 3.06 -8.09
C THR A 402 -6.76 1.64 -8.44
N ARG A 403 -5.98 0.99 -9.30
CA ARG A 403 -6.19 -0.40 -9.73
C ARG A 403 -4.90 -1.19 -9.58
N LEU A 404 -5.02 -2.38 -9.01
CA LEU A 404 -3.98 -3.40 -8.99
C LEU A 404 -4.52 -4.64 -9.70
N GLU A 405 -3.91 -4.98 -10.82
CA GLU A 405 -4.15 -6.22 -11.54
C GLU A 405 -3.04 -7.22 -11.18
N ILE A 406 -3.42 -8.48 -11.01
CA ILE A 406 -2.56 -9.64 -10.83
C ILE A 406 -2.93 -10.64 -11.92
N ALA A 407 -1.95 -11.04 -12.72
CA ALA A 407 -2.18 -11.94 -13.84
C ALA A 407 -1.22 -13.14 -13.79
N GLY A 408 -1.76 -14.31 -14.12
CA GLY A 408 -1.00 -15.55 -14.31
C GLY A 408 -0.23 -16.00 -13.08
N ALA A 409 -0.73 -15.71 -11.88
CA ALA A 409 -0.06 -16.06 -10.63
C ALA A 409 -0.48 -17.44 -10.11
N ASP A 410 0.36 -18.06 -9.28
CA ASP A 410 0.04 -19.28 -8.56
C ASP A 410 -0.34 -18.95 -7.12
N ALA A 411 -1.52 -19.35 -6.67
CA ALA A 411 -1.93 -19.18 -5.27
C ALA A 411 -2.72 -20.39 -4.80
N LEU A 412 -2.54 -20.78 -3.53
CA LEU A 412 -3.26 -21.91 -2.93
C LEU A 412 -3.15 -23.22 -3.75
N GLY A 413 -2.05 -23.40 -4.50
CA GLY A 413 -1.79 -24.57 -5.33
C GLY A 413 -2.60 -24.65 -6.64
N GLY A 414 -3.14 -23.54 -7.13
CA GLY A 414 -3.78 -23.40 -8.45
C GLY A 414 -3.45 -22.04 -9.09
N GLY A 415 -3.98 -21.80 -10.29
CA GLY A 415 -3.79 -20.53 -11.00
C GLY A 415 -4.75 -19.44 -10.51
N LEU A 416 -4.30 -18.19 -10.50
CA LEU A 416 -5.01 -17.03 -9.99
C LEU A 416 -4.80 -15.81 -10.90
N ASP A 417 -5.91 -15.25 -11.36
CA ASP A 417 -6.01 -13.89 -11.88
C ASP A 417 -6.89 -13.07 -10.93
N ALA A 418 -6.48 -11.84 -10.61
CA ALA A 418 -7.25 -10.97 -9.71
C ALA A 418 -7.11 -9.49 -10.08
N GLU A 419 -8.17 -8.73 -9.89
CA GLU A 419 -8.16 -7.27 -9.97
C GLU A 419 -8.75 -6.69 -8.69
N ALA A 420 -8.05 -5.74 -8.10
CA ALA A 420 -8.59 -4.89 -7.05
C ALA A 420 -8.62 -3.45 -7.54
N SER A 421 -9.74 -2.77 -7.35
CA SER A 421 -9.88 -1.36 -7.71
C SER A 421 -10.50 -0.56 -6.57
N LEU A 422 -10.08 0.69 -6.46
CA LEU A 422 -10.57 1.65 -5.51
C LEU A 422 -10.88 2.94 -6.26
N ARG A 423 -12.15 3.35 -6.26
CA ARG A 423 -12.63 4.54 -6.95
C ARG A 423 -13.25 5.52 -5.96
N ARG A 424 -12.83 6.78 -6.02
CA ARG A 424 -13.41 7.85 -5.21
C ARG A 424 -14.44 8.63 -6.03
N GLU A 425 -15.66 8.72 -5.51
CA GLU A 425 -16.74 9.50 -6.12
C GLU A 425 -17.25 10.52 -5.10
N GLY A 426 -16.75 11.76 -5.19
CA GLY A 426 -17.08 12.85 -4.28
C GLY A 426 -16.50 12.68 -2.86
N ALA A 427 -17.26 13.14 -1.85
CA ALA A 427 -16.83 13.19 -0.45
C ALA A 427 -17.19 11.94 0.38
N GLY A 428 -17.87 10.95 -0.23
CA GLY A 428 -18.27 9.71 0.45
C GLY A 428 -17.14 8.67 0.55
N PRO A 429 -17.41 7.51 1.18
CA PRO A 429 -16.46 6.40 1.21
C PRO A 429 -16.16 5.90 -0.20
N PRO A 430 -14.94 5.39 -0.46
CA PRO A 430 -14.59 4.91 -1.79
C PRO A 430 -15.38 3.66 -2.15
N LYS A 431 -15.61 3.49 -3.46
CA LYS A 431 -16.14 2.26 -4.04
C LYS A 431 -14.98 1.31 -4.31
N LEU A 432 -15.05 0.13 -3.73
CA LEU A 432 -14.11 -0.96 -3.92
C LEU A 432 -14.68 -1.91 -4.97
N GLY A 433 -13.84 -2.37 -5.90
CA GLY A 433 -14.14 -3.44 -6.83
C GLY A 433 -13.13 -4.57 -6.66
N PHE A 434 -13.60 -5.80 -6.71
CA PHE A 434 -12.77 -7.00 -6.62
C PHE A 434 -13.24 -8.05 -7.61
N VAL A 435 -12.36 -8.42 -8.53
CA VAL A 435 -12.57 -9.51 -9.49
C VAL A 435 -11.53 -10.57 -9.22
N LEU A 436 -11.93 -11.83 -9.19
CA LEU A 436 -11.02 -12.97 -8.99
C LEU A 436 -11.46 -14.13 -9.89
N ASP A 437 -10.50 -14.72 -10.60
CA ASP A 437 -10.65 -15.98 -11.34
C ASP A 437 -9.54 -16.92 -10.87
N GLY A 438 -9.95 -17.96 -10.14
CA GLY A 438 -9.08 -18.99 -9.60
C GLY A 438 -9.41 -20.33 -10.22
N LYS A 439 -8.40 -21.05 -10.72
CA LYS A 439 -8.56 -22.36 -11.37
C LYS A 439 -7.76 -23.42 -10.65
N GLY A 440 -8.41 -24.52 -10.30
CA GLY A 440 -7.77 -25.64 -9.60
C GLY A 440 -7.15 -25.25 -8.26
N LEU A 441 -7.77 -24.29 -7.55
CA LEU A 441 -7.31 -23.89 -6.21
C LEU A 441 -7.48 -25.06 -5.24
N SER A 442 -6.56 -25.20 -4.28
CA SER A 442 -6.66 -26.26 -3.29
C SER A 442 -7.63 -25.85 -2.18
N LEU A 443 -8.75 -26.56 -2.08
CA LEU A 443 -9.83 -26.25 -1.16
C LEU A 443 -9.39 -26.31 0.32
N GLY A 444 -8.52 -27.26 0.68
CA GLY A 444 -8.02 -27.41 2.06
C GLY A 444 -7.33 -26.14 2.59
N PRO A 445 -6.25 -25.66 1.94
CA PRO A 445 -5.61 -24.39 2.27
C PRO A 445 -6.56 -23.18 2.24
N LEU A 446 -7.49 -23.12 1.27
CA LEU A 446 -8.48 -22.05 1.17
C LEU A 446 -9.40 -22.04 2.40
N LEU A 447 -9.93 -23.19 2.80
CA LEU A 447 -10.74 -23.31 4.01
C LEU A 447 -9.94 -22.97 5.26
N ALA A 448 -8.69 -23.44 5.35
CA ALA A 448 -7.82 -23.15 6.47
C ALA A 448 -7.56 -21.63 6.62
N ALA A 449 -7.39 -20.91 5.52
CA ALA A 449 -7.27 -19.45 5.51
C ALA A 449 -8.55 -18.76 6.00
N LEU A 450 -9.72 -19.34 5.77
CA LEU A 450 -11.01 -18.86 6.31
C LEU A 450 -11.29 -19.36 7.74
N GLY A 451 -10.40 -20.16 8.33
CA GLY A 451 -10.60 -20.79 9.64
C GLY A 451 -11.57 -21.98 9.64
N ALA A 452 -11.92 -22.51 8.47
CA ALA A 452 -12.71 -23.72 8.28
C ALA A 452 -11.82 -24.93 7.95
N ARG A 453 -12.34 -26.15 8.14
CA ARG A 453 -11.63 -27.41 7.86
C ARG A 453 -12.63 -28.49 7.43
N GLY A 454 -12.11 -29.64 6.99
CA GLY A 454 -12.89 -30.87 6.82
C GLY A 454 -13.22 -31.25 5.37
N LEU A 455 -12.99 -30.36 4.41
CA LEU A 455 -13.04 -30.67 2.98
C LEU A 455 -11.68 -30.45 2.33
N GLU A 456 -11.34 -31.32 1.41
CA GLU A 456 -10.18 -31.21 0.53
C GLU A 456 -10.60 -31.41 -0.90
N GLY A 457 -9.82 -30.91 -1.86
CA GLY A 457 -10.13 -31.02 -3.27
C GLY A 457 -9.64 -29.85 -4.10
N LYS A 458 -10.05 -29.83 -5.36
CA LYS A 458 -9.77 -28.76 -6.32
C LYS A 458 -11.03 -27.97 -6.64
N VAL A 459 -10.94 -26.65 -6.51
CA VAL A 459 -12.05 -25.73 -6.71
C VAL A 459 -11.69 -24.64 -7.71
N ASP A 460 -12.58 -24.41 -8.67
CA ASP A 460 -12.59 -23.21 -9.50
C ASP A 460 -13.51 -22.18 -8.84
N LEU A 461 -13.04 -20.94 -8.80
CA LEU A 461 -13.70 -19.83 -8.13
C LEU A 461 -13.68 -18.62 -9.06
N ALA A 462 -14.85 -18.07 -9.36
CA ALA A 462 -14.97 -16.79 -10.05
C ALA A 462 -15.78 -15.83 -9.18
N LEU A 463 -15.25 -14.66 -8.87
CA LEU A 463 -15.91 -13.62 -8.06
C LEU A 463 -15.87 -12.28 -8.80
N ASP A 464 -16.98 -11.55 -8.75
CA ASP A 464 -17.07 -10.16 -9.18
C ASP A 464 -17.89 -9.41 -8.13
N LEU A 465 -17.20 -8.64 -7.29
CA LEU A 465 -17.73 -8.04 -6.07
C LEU A 465 -17.44 -6.54 -6.05
N ALA A 466 -18.40 -5.78 -5.54
CA ALA A 466 -18.28 -4.35 -5.28
C ALA A 466 -18.71 -4.05 -3.84
N ALA A 467 -17.99 -3.15 -3.18
CA ALA A 467 -18.29 -2.72 -1.82
C ALA A 467 -18.11 -1.20 -1.67
N SER A 468 -18.76 -0.64 -0.65
CA SER A 468 -18.52 0.74 -0.22
C SER A 468 -18.70 0.85 1.29
N GLY A 469 -17.79 1.53 1.97
CA GLY A 469 -17.86 1.72 3.42
C GLY A 469 -16.68 2.52 3.95
N ALA A 470 -16.86 3.23 5.06
CA ALA A 470 -15.79 3.92 5.76
C ALA A 470 -14.97 2.98 6.66
N SER A 471 -15.51 1.80 6.98
CA SER A 471 -14.84 0.73 7.74
C SER A 471 -14.94 -0.62 7.03
N ILE A 472 -14.20 -1.64 7.50
CA ILE A 472 -14.28 -3.00 6.95
C ILE A 472 -15.67 -3.59 7.19
N ASP A 473 -16.23 -3.38 8.37
CA ASP A 473 -17.58 -3.80 8.73
C ASP A 473 -18.65 -3.18 7.81
N GLU A 474 -18.57 -1.88 7.51
CA GLU A 474 -19.45 -1.23 6.54
C GLU A 474 -19.25 -1.76 5.12
N ALA A 475 -18.00 -1.99 4.70
CA ALA A 475 -17.71 -2.53 3.38
C ALA A 475 -18.28 -3.95 3.21
N VAL A 476 -18.21 -4.79 4.25
CA VAL A 476 -18.81 -6.14 4.25
C VAL A 476 -20.33 -6.07 4.19
N ARG A 477 -20.98 -5.18 4.95
CA ARG A 477 -22.44 -4.97 4.87
C ARG A 477 -22.90 -4.33 3.56
N GLY A 478 -22.03 -3.56 2.90
CA GLY A 478 -22.28 -2.94 1.60
C GLY A 478 -21.82 -3.78 0.41
N LEU A 479 -21.40 -5.03 0.62
CA LEU A 479 -20.88 -5.90 -0.42
C LEU A 479 -22.02 -6.39 -1.32
N ASN A 480 -21.85 -6.24 -2.63
CA ASN A 480 -22.79 -6.69 -3.65
C ASN A 480 -22.03 -7.33 -4.81
N GLY A 481 -22.65 -8.24 -5.57
CA GLY A 481 -22.03 -8.81 -6.76
C GLY A 481 -22.43 -10.26 -7.01
N THR A 482 -21.57 -10.99 -7.71
CA THR A 482 -21.81 -12.38 -8.08
C THR A 482 -20.59 -13.26 -7.83
N GLY A 483 -20.84 -14.55 -7.65
CA GLY A 483 -19.81 -15.56 -7.54
C GLY A 483 -20.20 -16.86 -8.24
N ARG A 484 -19.21 -17.65 -8.63
CA ARG A 484 -19.38 -19.03 -9.07
C ARG A 484 -18.33 -19.88 -8.40
N LEU A 485 -18.74 -21.05 -7.93
CA LEU A 485 -17.88 -22.03 -7.33
C LEU A 485 -18.11 -23.37 -8.02
N ARG A 486 -17.04 -24.06 -8.38
CA ARG A 486 -17.08 -25.41 -8.95
C ARG A 486 -16.01 -26.27 -8.30
N LEU A 487 -16.45 -27.22 -7.50
CA LEU A 487 -15.65 -28.28 -6.91
C LEU A 487 -15.64 -29.48 -7.86
N GLU A 488 -14.48 -29.80 -8.42
CA GLU A 488 -14.34 -30.88 -9.40
C GLU A 488 -14.09 -32.25 -8.74
N GLU A 489 -13.22 -32.26 -7.74
CA GLU A 489 -12.77 -33.47 -7.03
C GLU A 489 -12.64 -33.19 -5.53
N GLY A 490 -13.78 -33.12 -4.85
CA GLY A 490 -13.84 -32.95 -3.41
C GLY A 490 -13.79 -34.27 -2.65
N ARG A 491 -13.28 -34.23 -1.42
CA ARG A 491 -13.35 -35.32 -0.44
C ARG A 491 -13.53 -34.78 0.96
N ILE A 492 -14.07 -35.59 1.85
CA ILE A 492 -14.21 -35.24 3.27
C ILE A 492 -12.97 -35.73 4.00
N ALA A 493 -12.10 -34.80 4.37
CA ALA A 493 -10.85 -35.09 5.07
C ALA A 493 -11.08 -35.33 6.57
N ASP A 494 -12.07 -34.66 7.17
CA ASP A 494 -12.42 -34.82 8.58
C ASP A 494 -13.89 -35.24 8.72
N ALA A 495 -14.11 -36.55 8.78
CA ALA A 495 -15.44 -37.13 9.00
C ALA A 495 -15.98 -36.91 10.42
N ALA A 496 -15.20 -36.34 11.35
CA ALA A 496 -15.69 -35.92 12.66
C ALA A 496 -16.26 -34.49 12.63
N ALA A 497 -15.81 -33.65 11.70
CA ALA A 497 -16.31 -32.29 11.50
C ALA A 497 -17.74 -32.25 10.95
N PHE A 498 -18.12 -33.26 10.16
CA PHE A 498 -19.50 -33.46 9.71
C PHE A 498 -20.14 -34.55 10.58
N ASP A 499 -20.99 -34.14 11.54
CA ASP A 499 -21.63 -35.03 12.52
C ASP A 499 -22.38 -36.21 11.85
N THR A 500 -22.85 -37.13 12.70
CA THR A 500 -23.67 -38.33 12.48
C THR A 500 -24.65 -38.25 11.29
N ALA A 501 -25.21 -37.07 10.97
CA ALA A 501 -26.06 -36.81 9.80
C ALA A 501 -25.43 -37.27 8.47
N LEU A 502 -24.16 -36.96 8.22
CA LEU A 502 -23.49 -37.37 6.98
C LEU A 502 -23.09 -38.85 7.03
N SER A 503 -22.77 -39.36 8.22
CA SER A 503 -22.54 -40.81 8.45
C SER A 503 -23.81 -41.65 8.27
N LEU A 504 -25.00 -41.05 8.41
CA LEU A 504 -26.29 -41.70 8.13
C LEU A 504 -26.50 -41.88 6.62
N LEU A 505 -26.14 -40.87 5.82
CA LEU A 505 -26.24 -40.90 4.35
C LEU A 505 -25.13 -41.70 3.68
N ALA A 506 -23.89 -41.56 4.14
CA ALA A 506 -22.72 -42.15 3.49
C ALA A 506 -22.47 -43.62 3.90
N GLY A 507 -22.85 -44.03 5.11
CA GLY A 507 -22.54 -45.37 5.63
C GLY A 507 -21.09 -45.53 6.11
N GLU A 508 -20.79 -46.58 6.88
CA GLU A 508 -19.45 -46.80 7.47
C GLU A 508 -18.33 -47.06 6.44
N THR A 509 -18.67 -47.44 5.21
CA THR A 509 -17.71 -47.90 4.18
C THR A 509 -17.23 -46.83 3.21
N THR A 510 -17.83 -45.64 3.18
CA THR A 510 -17.45 -44.51 2.29
C THR A 510 -16.69 -43.40 3.02
N ARG A 511 -16.22 -43.69 4.23
CA ARG A 511 -15.50 -42.74 5.08
C ARG A 511 -14.12 -42.44 4.47
N GLY A 512 -14.01 -41.30 3.77
CA GLY A 512 -12.74 -40.68 3.38
C GLY A 512 -12.57 -40.40 1.87
N ASP A 513 -13.09 -41.26 0.99
CA ASP A 513 -12.72 -41.26 -0.44
C ASP A 513 -13.88 -41.05 -1.42
N ALA A 514 -15.12 -40.87 -0.94
CA ALA A 514 -16.25 -40.63 -1.84
C ALA A 514 -16.08 -39.28 -2.56
N PRO A 515 -16.01 -39.25 -3.90
CA PRO A 515 -15.83 -38.01 -4.64
C PRO A 515 -17.06 -37.12 -4.47
N ILE A 516 -16.80 -35.84 -4.19
CA ILE A 516 -17.78 -34.76 -4.19
C ILE A 516 -17.54 -33.94 -5.44
N GLN A 517 -18.58 -33.77 -6.24
CA GLN A 517 -18.62 -32.72 -7.26
C GLN A 517 -19.71 -31.75 -6.87
N ALA A 518 -19.45 -30.46 -6.95
CA ALA A 518 -20.47 -29.46 -6.66
C ALA A 518 -20.23 -28.22 -7.51
N ALA A 519 -21.31 -27.62 -8.00
CA ALA A 519 -21.27 -26.34 -8.67
C ALA A 519 -22.39 -25.47 -8.14
N THR A 520 -22.11 -24.18 -7.98
CA THR A 520 -23.14 -23.23 -7.59
C THR A 520 -22.81 -21.81 -8.06
N GLY A 521 -23.88 -21.05 -8.35
CA GLY A 521 -23.84 -19.61 -8.48
C GLY A 521 -24.24 -18.93 -7.17
N LEU A 522 -23.63 -17.78 -6.90
CA LEU A 522 -23.89 -16.95 -5.73
C LEU A 522 -24.30 -15.54 -6.20
N GLY A 523 -25.42 -15.06 -5.71
CA GLY A 523 -25.78 -13.64 -5.77
C GLY A 523 -25.51 -13.00 -4.41
N VAL A 524 -24.74 -11.92 -4.36
CA VAL A 524 -24.41 -11.21 -3.11
C VAL A 524 -25.15 -9.90 -3.07
N GLU A 525 -25.95 -9.71 -2.02
CA GLU A 525 -26.70 -8.46 -1.77
C GLU A 525 -26.50 -8.05 -0.31
N ASN A 526 -26.03 -6.81 -0.09
CA ASN A 526 -25.78 -6.24 1.23
C ASN A 526 -25.01 -7.17 2.20
N GLY A 527 -23.96 -7.83 1.70
CA GLY A 527 -23.13 -8.75 2.47
C GLY A 527 -23.71 -10.14 2.68
N VAL A 528 -24.92 -10.43 2.18
CA VAL A 528 -25.51 -11.76 2.25
C VAL A 528 -25.41 -12.43 0.88
N ALA A 529 -24.68 -13.54 0.80
CA ALA A 529 -24.63 -14.36 -0.39
C ALA A 529 -25.79 -15.36 -0.38
N HIS A 530 -26.52 -15.45 -1.49
CA HIS A 530 -27.64 -16.35 -1.68
C HIS A 530 -27.33 -17.35 -2.80
N THR A 531 -27.79 -18.58 -2.62
CA THR A 531 -27.76 -19.61 -3.65
C THR A 531 -29.05 -20.41 -3.66
N ASP A 532 -29.60 -20.65 -4.84
CA ASP A 532 -30.81 -21.44 -5.10
C ASP A 532 -30.55 -22.60 -6.07
N GLY A 533 -29.31 -22.68 -6.60
CA GLY A 533 -28.93 -23.59 -7.68
C GLY A 533 -27.69 -24.42 -7.35
N LEU A 534 -27.43 -24.72 -6.08
CA LEU A 534 -26.36 -25.64 -5.74
C LEU A 534 -26.73 -27.03 -6.28
N ALA A 535 -25.86 -27.58 -7.11
CA ALA A 535 -26.03 -28.91 -7.66
C ALA A 535 -24.72 -29.68 -7.52
N GLY A 536 -24.81 -30.94 -7.13
CA GLY A 536 -23.62 -31.76 -6.95
C GLY A 536 -23.91 -33.24 -6.94
N THR A 537 -22.86 -34.02 -6.82
CA THR A 537 -22.93 -35.46 -6.60
C THR A 537 -22.10 -35.83 -5.38
N PHE A 538 -22.64 -36.74 -4.57
CA PHE A 538 -21.95 -37.28 -3.40
C PHE A 538 -22.30 -38.75 -3.24
N ALA A 539 -21.28 -39.62 -3.22
CA ALA A 539 -21.44 -41.07 -3.05
C ALA A 539 -22.49 -41.70 -4.00
N GLY A 540 -22.63 -41.17 -5.23
CA GLY A 540 -23.59 -41.62 -6.25
C GLY A 540 -25.00 -41.03 -6.16
N LEU A 541 -25.25 -40.12 -5.21
CA LEU A 541 -26.50 -39.37 -5.08
C LEU A 541 -26.36 -38.00 -5.74
N ASP A 542 -27.40 -37.56 -6.45
CA ASP A 542 -27.52 -36.18 -6.93
C ASP A 542 -28.00 -35.32 -5.76
N VAL A 543 -27.32 -34.22 -5.47
CA VAL A 543 -27.66 -33.31 -4.37
C VAL A 543 -28.02 -31.96 -4.96
N ALA A 544 -29.25 -31.50 -4.73
CA ALA A 544 -29.65 -30.13 -4.96
C ALA A 544 -29.54 -29.35 -3.65
N GLY A 545 -29.32 -28.05 -3.69
CA GLY A 545 -29.23 -27.24 -2.49
C GLY A 545 -29.52 -25.77 -2.70
N GLU A 546 -29.97 -25.15 -1.62
CA GLU A 546 -30.25 -23.72 -1.52
C GLU A 546 -29.82 -23.22 -0.14
N GLY A 547 -29.45 -21.95 -0.03
CA GLY A 547 -29.00 -21.41 1.23
C GLY A 547 -28.45 -20.01 1.15
N THR A 548 -27.96 -19.55 2.30
CA THR A 548 -27.39 -18.23 2.48
C THR A 548 -26.07 -18.29 3.26
N VAL A 549 -25.17 -17.37 2.92
CA VAL A 549 -23.95 -17.09 3.67
C VAL A 549 -24.02 -15.62 4.11
N ASP A 550 -24.18 -15.39 5.39
CA ASP A 550 -24.22 -14.05 5.97
C ASP A 550 -22.78 -13.67 6.35
N LEU A 551 -22.13 -12.80 5.56
CA LEU A 551 -20.77 -12.34 5.81
C LEU A 551 -20.68 -11.41 7.03
N PRO A 552 -21.59 -10.42 7.24
CA PRO A 552 -21.61 -9.60 8.45
C PRO A 552 -21.67 -10.41 9.74
N GLU A 553 -22.60 -11.36 9.82
CA GLU A 553 -22.82 -12.20 11.01
C GLU A 553 -21.91 -13.44 11.04
N ARG A 554 -21.18 -13.71 9.94
CA ARG A 554 -20.31 -14.89 9.74
C ARG A 554 -21.04 -16.22 9.95
N ARG A 555 -22.24 -16.32 9.37
CA ARG A 555 -23.11 -17.48 9.48
C ARG A 555 -23.34 -18.15 8.12
N LEU A 556 -23.59 -19.44 8.15
CA LEU A 556 -24.02 -20.25 7.02
C LEU A 556 -25.37 -20.87 7.37
N ALA A 557 -26.27 -20.91 6.39
CA ALA A 557 -27.49 -21.69 6.45
C ALA A 557 -27.71 -22.33 5.07
N LEU A 558 -27.45 -23.62 4.95
CA LEU A 558 -27.54 -24.37 3.71
C LEU A 558 -28.47 -25.56 3.89
N ARG A 559 -29.37 -25.73 2.93
CA ARG A 559 -30.29 -26.85 2.84
C ARG A 559 -29.92 -27.70 1.62
N LEU A 560 -29.76 -29.00 1.83
CA LEU A 560 -29.37 -29.95 0.80
C LEU A 560 -30.43 -31.06 0.68
N ASP A 561 -30.90 -31.28 -0.54
CA ASP A 561 -31.91 -32.27 -0.92
C ASP A 561 -31.24 -33.37 -1.77
N PRO A 562 -30.87 -34.51 -1.17
CA PRO A 562 -30.37 -35.64 -1.93
C PRO A 562 -31.50 -36.27 -2.75
N THR A 563 -31.20 -36.67 -3.97
CA THR A 563 -32.07 -37.41 -4.89
C THR A 563 -31.28 -38.55 -5.56
N THR A 564 -31.97 -39.56 -6.07
CA THR A 564 -31.32 -40.65 -6.83
C THR A 564 -31.05 -40.19 -8.26
N SER A 565 -29.84 -40.45 -8.76
CA SER A 565 -29.45 -40.04 -10.11
C SER A 565 -30.32 -40.69 -11.20
N LYS A 566 -30.69 -39.90 -12.22
CA LYS A 566 -31.57 -40.35 -13.31
C LYS A 566 -30.92 -41.51 -14.07
N GLY A 567 -31.51 -42.71 -13.95
CA GLY A 567 -31.12 -43.89 -14.72
C GLY A 567 -30.21 -44.89 -13.99
N GLN A 568 -29.77 -44.59 -12.76
CA GLN A 568 -29.23 -45.61 -11.86
C GLN A 568 -30.38 -46.15 -11.01
N SER A 569 -30.51 -47.48 -10.96
CA SER A 569 -31.17 -48.07 -9.81
C SER A 569 -30.44 -47.53 -8.56
N PRO A 570 -31.16 -47.17 -7.48
CA PRO A 570 -30.47 -46.86 -6.23
C PRO A 570 -29.44 -47.96 -5.97
N PRO A 571 -28.26 -47.63 -5.37
CA PRO A 571 -27.21 -48.61 -5.17
C PRO A 571 -27.88 -49.87 -4.65
N SER A 572 -27.81 -50.95 -5.45
CA SER A 572 -28.56 -52.17 -5.16
C SER A 572 -27.84 -52.86 -4.02
N VAL A 573 -28.02 -52.30 -2.83
CA VAL A 573 -27.60 -52.90 -1.57
C VAL A 573 -28.73 -53.81 -1.10
N ALA A 574 -29.29 -54.57 -2.05
CA ALA A 574 -30.21 -55.65 -1.77
C ALA A 574 -29.37 -56.87 -1.36
N GLY A 575 -29.14 -57.01 -0.07
CA GLY A 575 -28.75 -58.30 0.53
C GLY A 575 -27.30 -58.48 0.96
N ASP A 576 -26.44 -57.46 0.93
CA ASP A 576 -25.05 -57.61 1.44
C ASP A 576 -24.93 -57.47 2.98
N GLY A 577 -26.02 -57.07 3.65
CA GLY A 577 -26.06 -56.89 5.10
C GLY A 577 -25.34 -55.63 5.61
N SER A 578 -24.83 -54.78 4.71
CA SER A 578 -24.15 -53.53 5.05
C SER A 578 -25.11 -52.49 5.66
N PRO A 579 -24.61 -51.53 6.46
CA PRO A 579 -25.44 -50.50 7.08
C PRO A 579 -26.24 -49.64 6.09
N LEU A 580 -25.72 -49.44 4.87
CA LEU A 580 -26.44 -48.78 3.77
C LEU A 580 -27.54 -49.68 3.21
N GLY A 581 -27.32 -50.97 3.07
CA GLY A 581 -28.34 -51.92 2.60
C GLY A 581 -29.53 -52.09 3.52
N ARG A 582 -29.34 -51.79 4.80
CA ARG A 582 -30.45 -51.78 5.76
C ARG A 582 -31.18 -50.44 5.78
N LEU A 583 -30.47 -49.33 5.59
CA LEU A 583 -31.07 -47.99 5.58
C LEU A 583 -31.71 -47.63 4.22
N PHE A 584 -31.19 -48.18 3.12
CA PHE A 584 -31.56 -47.85 1.74
C PHE A 584 -31.97 -49.11 0.93
N GLY A 585 -31.99 -50.31 1.52
CA GLY A 585 -32.55 -51.50 0.85
C GLY A 585 -34.08 -51.55 0.91
N GLY A 586 -34.64 -52.68 0.48
CA GLY A 586 -36.10 -52.88 0.32
C GLY A 586 -36.96 -52.75 1.59
N GLY A 587 -36.36 -52.59 2.78
CA GLY A 587 -37.06 -52.28 4.04
C GLY A 587 -36.64 -50.96 4.68
N GLY A 588 -35.80 -50.16 4.02
CA GLY A 588 -35.30 -48.86 4.49
C GLY A 588 -35.92 -47.67 3.75
N ILE A 589 -35.31 -46.50 3.85
CA ILE A 589 -35.74 -45.20 3.30
C ILE A 589 -36.09 -45.29 1.80
N LEU A 590 -35.36 -46.07 1.00
CA LEU A 590 -35.68 -46.29 -0.42
C LEU A 590 -36.80 -47.31 -0.66
N GLY A 591 -36.85 -48.40 0.13
CA GLY A 591 -37.94 -49.39 0.04
C GLY A 591 -39.29 -48.85 0.49
N LEU A 592 -39.29 -47.84 1.36
CA LEU A 592 -40.47 -47.15 1.88
C LEU A 592 -40.84 -45.87 1.10
N GLY A 593 -40.05 -45.46 0.10
CA GLY A 593 -40.31 -44.23 -0.66
C GLY A 593 -40.06 -42.92 0.09
N LEU A 594 -39.47 -42.98 1.30
CA LEU A 594 -39.26 -41.86 2.22
C LEU A 594 -38.10 -40.93 1.81
N PHE A 595 -37.37 -41.26 0.74
CA PHE A 595 -36.20 -40.49 0.29
C PHE A 595 -36.55 -39.06 -0.17
N LYS A 596 -37.81 -38.84 -0.59
CA LYS A 596 -38.30 -37.51 -0.98
C LYS A 596 -38.39 -36.53 0.19
N ASP A 597 -38.39 -37.04 1.43
CA ASP A 597 -38.69 -36.25 2.62
C ASP A 597 -37.46 -36.02 3.51
N VAL A 598 -36.29 -36.55 3.14
CA VAL A 598 -35.05 -36.40 3.90
C VAL A 598 -34.27 -35.20 3.38
N ARG A 599 -34.12 -34.17 4.21
CA ARG A 599 -33.36 -32.96 3.93
C ARG A 599 -32.16 -32.88 4.88
N LEU A 600 -31.03 -32.40 4.39
CA LEU A 600 -29.88 -32.02 5.21
C LEU A 600 -29.89 -30.51 5.44
N VAL A 601 -29.67 -30.09 6.68
CA VAL A 601 -29.56 -28.68 7.05
C VAL A 601 -28.20 -28.46 7.71
N VAL A 602 -27.38 -27.59 7.10
CA VAL A 602 -26.09 -27.15 7.62
C VAL A 602 -26.23 -25.69 8.05
N GLU A 603 -26.22 -25.44 9.35
CA GLU A 603 -26.44 -24.11 9.91
C GLU A 603 -25.48 -23.79 11.05
N GLY A 604 -25.08 -22.53 11.18
CA GLY A 604 -24.26 -22.07 12.30
C GLY A 604 -23.22 -21.02 11.90
N PRO A 605 -22.41 -20.55 12.86
CA PRO A 605 -21.23 -19.74 12.58
C PRO A 605 -20.20 -20.54 11.79
N TRP A 606 -19.43 -19.93 10.89
CA TRP A 606 -18.47 -20.64 10.02
C TRP A 606 -17.42 -21.47 10.76
N ARG A 607 -17.13 -21.11 12.02
CA ARG A 607 -16.18 -21.82 12.90
C ARG A 607 -16.77 -23.02 13.63
N ASP A 608 -18.10 -23.13 13.68
CA ASP A 608 -18.82 -24.19 14.41
C ASP A 608 -20.14 -24.51 13.67
N LEU A 609 -20.00 -25.09 12.48
CA LEU A 609 -21.12 -25.49 11.64
C LEU A 609 -21.77 -26.76 12.19
N ALA A 610 -23.10 -26.73 12.40
CA ALA A 610 -23.87 -27.89 12.75
C ALA A 610 -24.54 -28.48 11.50
N CYS A 611 -24.49 -29.80 11.34
CA CYS A 611 -25.19 -30.52 10.29
C CYS A 611 -26.28 -31.42 10.89
N ARG A 612 -27.52 -31.28 10.43
CA ARG A 612 -28.71 -31.98 10.94
C ARG A 612 -29.50 -32.60 9.79
N VAL A 613 -30.22 -33.68 10.10
CA VAL A 613 -31.18 -34.29 9.17
C VAL A 613 -32.58 -33.82 9.56
N ALA A 614 -33.28 -33.17 8.65
CA ALA A 614 -34.69 -32.81 8.79
C ALA A 614 -35.55 -33.78 7.96
N VAL A 615 -36.69 -34.18 8.50
CA VAL A 615 -37.67 -35.02 7.80
C VAL A 615 -38.97 -34.23 7.69
N ASP A 616 -39.53 -34.15 6.49
CA ASP A 616 -40.72 -33.35 6.22
C ASP A 616 -42.00 -33.86 6.91
N GLY A 617 -42.90 -32.93 7.22
CA GLY A 617 -44.04 -33.17 8.12
C GLY A 617 -45.11 -34.15 7.63
N GLU A 618 -45.24 -34.41 6.32
CA GLU A 618 -46.24 -35.38 5.83
C GLU A 618 -45.89 -36.83 6.21
N THR A 619 -44.59 -37.16 6.35
CA THR A 619 -44.13 -38.46 6.87
C THR A 619 -43.99 -38.52 8.38
N SER A 620 -44.19 -37.42 9.10
CA SER A 620 -44.47 -37.49 10.55
C SER A 620 -45.75 -38.27 10.85
N GLY A 621 -46.67 -38.37 9.87
CA GLY A 621 -47.85 -39.24 9.91
C GLY A 621 -47.51 -40.73 9.82
N ASP A 622 -46.59 -41.12 8.94
CA ASP A 622 -46.18 -42.51 8.75
C ASP A 622 -45.17 -42.99 9.80
N LEU A 623 -44.36 -42.09 10.38
CA LEU A 623 -43.54 -42.36 11.58
C LEU A 623 -44.36 -42.44 12.88
N ARG A 624 -45.68 -42.20 12.85
CA ARG A 624 -46.60 -42.58 13.94
C ARG A 624 -47.02 -44.04 13.87
N ASP A 625 -46.75 -44.76 12.76
CA ASP A 625 -46.87 -46.23 12.74
C ASP A 625 -45.76 -46.80 13.65
N PRO A 626 -46.12 -47.48 14.75
CA PRO A 626 -45.16 -48.06 15.68
C PRO A 626 -44.16 -49.00 15.00
N LYS A 627 -44.53 -49.63 13.88
CA LYS A 627 -43.63 -50.54 13.14
C LYS A 627 -42.59 -49.79 12.31
N ALA A 628 -42.98 -48.72 11.63
CA ALA A 628 -42.06 -47.88 10.86
C ALA A 628 -41.09 -47.14 11.78
N ALA A 629 -41.60 -46.60 12.89
CA ALA A 629 -40.79 -45.98 13.93
C ALA A 629 -39.83 -46.98 14.60
N ALA A 630 -40.28 -48.20 14.92
CA ALA A 630 -39.44 -49.24 15.50
C ALA A 630 -38.38 -49.76 14.52
N ALA A 631 -38.68 -49.87 13.23
CA ALA A 631 -37.71 -50.27 12.20
C ALA A 631 -36.64 -49.19 11.98
N PHE A 632 -37.05 -47.92 11.92
CA PHE A 632 -36.15 -46.77 11.84
C PHE A 632 -35.26 -46.65 13.09
N ALA A 633 -35.85 -46.75 14.29
CA ALA A 633 -35.13 -46.73 15.56
C ALA A 633 -34.19 -47.94 15.71
N ALA A 634 -34.61 -49.14 15.31
CA ALA A 634 -33.75 -50.34 15.32
C ALA A 634 -32.57 -50.20 14.35
N GLY A 635 -32.76 -49.56 13.19
CA GLY A 635 -31.69 -49.22 12.24
C GLY A 635 -30.68 -48.21 12.78
N LEU A 636 -31.14 -47.25 13.60
CA LEU A 636 -30.31 -46.24 14.28
C LEU A 636 -29.52 -46.83 15.47
N VAL A 637 -30.15 -47.67 16.29
CA VAL A 637 -29.55 -48.28 17.50
C VAL A 637 -28.55 -49.40 17.17
N ALA A 638 -28.66 -50.03 16.01
CA ALA A 638 -27.74 -51.07 15.56
C ALA A 638 -26.34 -50.56 15.16
N ARG A 639 -26.05 -49.25 15.28
CA ARG A 639 -24.77 -48.63 14.90
C ARG A 639 -23.85 -48.35 16.10
N ASP A 640 -22.58 -48.70 15.95
CA ASP A 640 -21.54 -48.60 17.00
C ASP A 640 -21.26 -47.16 17.52
N PRO A 641 -21.36 -46.08 16.71
CA PRO A 641 -21.16 -44.70 17.20
C PRO A 641 -22.30 -44.20 18.10
N VAL A 642 -23.55 -44.59 17.80
CA VAL A 642 -24.74 -44.27 18.61
C VAL A 642 -24.69 -45.02 19.93
N ARG A 643 -24.21 -46.27 19.90
CA ARG A 643 -23.93 -47.10 21.08
C ARG A 643 -22.87 -46.48 22.00
N ARG A 644 -21.83 -45.83 21.45
CA ARG A 644 -20.81 -45.10 22.24
C ARG A 644 -21.32 -43.78 22.83
N ARG A 645 -22.16 -43.02 22.11
CA ARG A 645 -22.75 -41.76 22.61
C ARG A 645 -23.84 -41.99 23.68
N LEU A 646 -24.52 -43.13 23.67
CA LEU A 646 -25.53 -43.50 24.68
C LEU A 646 -24.97 -44.01 26.02
N GLY A 647 -23.66 -43.84 26.27
CA GLY A 647 -23.02 -44.19 27.54
C GLY A 647 -22.90 -45.71 27.71
N GLY A 648 -21.81 -46.26 27.18
CA GLY A 648 -21.49 -47.69 27.28
C GLY A 648 -21.63 -48.23 28.70
N THR A 649 -22.72 -48.93 28.99
CA THR A 649 -22.82 -49.86 30.11
C THR A 649 -23.71 -51.03 29.71
N ASP A 650 -23.19 -52.24 29.91
CA ASP A 650 -23.80 -53.54 29.61
C ASP A 650 -25.13 -53.84 30.34
N ARG A 651 -25.74 -52.86 31.02
CA ARG A 651 -26.99 -53.04 31.75
C ARG A 651 -28.24 -52.89 30.89
N VAL A 652 -28.22 -52.06 29.84
CA VAL A 652 -29.38 -51.88 28.94
C VAL A 652 -29.45 -53.01 27.92
N GLY A 653 -28.30 -53.45 27.38
CA GLY A 653 -28.21 -54.61 26.48
C GLY A 653 -28.57 -55.93 27.17
N GLY A 654 -28.15 -56.11 28.43
CA GLY A 654 -28.51 -57.28 29.23
C GLY A 654 -29.99 -57.31 29.64
N ALA A 655 -30.61 -56.16 29.92
CA ALA A 655 -32.03 -56.09 30.26
C ALA A 655 -32.93 -56.37 29.04
N LEU A 656 -32.56 -55.89 27.85
CA LEU A 656 -33.27 -56.16 26.59
C LEU A 656 -33.11 -57.61 26.11
N ALA A 657 -31.92 -58.20 26.27
CA ALA A 657 -31.70 -59.61 25.93
C ALA A 657 -32.45 -60.55 26.88
N LYS A 658 -32.61 -60.17 28.17
CA LYS A 658 -33.31 -60.97 29.17
C LYS A 658 -34.84 -60.85 29.10
N THR A 659 -35.39 -59.74 28.60
CA THR A 659 -36.82 -59.61 28.30
C THR A 659 -37.22 -60.23 26.96
N LEU A 660 -36.29 -60.40 26.03
CA LEU A 660 -36.53 -61.03 24.72
C LEU A 660 -36.21 -62.53 24.68
N GLY A 661 -35.65 -63.09 25.77
CA GLY A 661 -35.05 -64.43 25.75
C GLY A 661 -35.97 -65.62 26.03
N GLU A 662 -36.97 -65.50 26.91
CA GLU A 662 -37.73 -66.67 27.34
C GLU A 662 -39.22 -66.33 27.53
N ALA A 663 -40.06 -66.97 26.71
CA ALA A 663 -41.53 -66.90 26.64
C ALA A 663 -42.14 -65.71 25.87
N ALA A 664 -42.39 -65.91 24.56
CA ALA A 664 -43.76 -66.05 24.01
C ALA A 664 -43.80 -65.75 22.49
N ALA A 665 -43.56 -66.81 21.71
CA ALA A 665 -43.65 -66.86 20.25
C ALA A 665 -45.07 -66.73 19.66
N LYS A 666 -46.01 -65.95 20.23
CA LYS A 666 -47.35 -65.83 19.59
C LYS A 666 -48.29 -64.67 19.93
N ARG A 667 -47.93 -63.65 20.73
CA ARG A 667 -48.96 -62.68 21.22
C ARG A 667 -48.60 -61.20 21.36
N LEU A 668 -47.48 -60.73 20.84
CA LEU A 668 -46.98 -59.36 21.08
C LEU A 668 -47.33 -58.36 19.96
N GLY A 669 -48.60 -58.31 19.55
CA GLY A 669 -49.12 -57.28 18.63
C GLY A 669 -49.69 -56.04 19.33
N GLU A 670 -50.24 -56.21 20.54
CA GLU A 670 -50.98 -55.13 21.24
C GLU A 670 -50.19 -54.48 22.39
N ASP A 671 -49.33 -55.22 23.11
CA ASP A 671 -48.62 -54.66 24.27
C ASP A 671 -47.33 -53.90 23.92
N LEU A 672 -46.77 -54.13 22.71
CA LEU A 672 -45.62 -53.40 22.18
C LEU A 672 -45.95 -51.92 21.89
N GLY A 673 -47.20 -51.62 21.51
CA GLY A 673 -47.68 -50.25 21.30
C GLY A 673 -47.79 -49.43 22.59
N LYS A 674 -48.05 -50.08 23.73
CA LYS A 674 -48.14 -49.41 25.04
C LYS A 674 -46.77 -49.18 25.69
N ALA A 675 -45.81 -50.08 25.49
CA ALA A 675 -44.47 -49.95 26.06
C ALA A 675 -43.58 -48.95 25.27
N LEU A 676 -43.74 -48.87 23.94
CA LEU A 676 -42.96 -47.94 23.10
C LEU A 676 -43.50 -46.50 23.11
N GLY A 677 -44.79 -46.29 23.42
CA GLY A 677 -45.38 -44.95 23.50
C GLY A 677 -44.81 -44.05 24.60
N ALA A 678 -44.29 -44.63 25.70
CA ALA A 678 -43.78 -43.85 26.83
C ALA A 678 -42.26 -43.57 26.79
N GLY A 679 -41.48 -44.36 26.03
CA GLY A 679 -40.01 -44.27 26.00
C GLY A 679 -39.42 -43.70 24.71
N ALA A 680 -40.14 -43.75 23.58
CA ALA A 680 -39.64 -43.27 22.28
C ALA A 680 -39.84 -41.75 22.08
N ALA A 681 -40.85 -41.15 22.72
CA ALA A 681 -41.16 -39.73 22.62
C ALA A 681 -39.97 -38.79 22.92
N PRO A 682 -39.22 -38.93 24.02
CA PRO A 682 -38.08 -38.03 24.30
C PRO A 682 -36.88 -38.22 23.38
N LEU A 683 -36.76 -39.38 22.71
CA LEU A 683 -35.67 -39.69 21.78
C LEU A 683 -35.98 -39.16 20.37
N VAL A 684 -37.25 -39.20 19.98
CA VAL A 684 -37.79 -38.57 18.77
C VAL A 684 -37.84 -37.05 18.93
N ASP A 685 -38.20 -36.50 20.09
CA ASP A 685 -38.15 -35.04 20.35
C ASP A 685 -36.72 -34.46 20.31
N ARG A 686 -35.72 -35.24 20.75
CA ARG A 686 -34.30 -34.86 20.63
C ARG A 686 -33.76 -34.94 19.20
N LEU A 687 -34.33 -35.83 18.37
CA LEU A 687 -33.96 -35.97 16.95
C LEU A 687 -34.74 -35.02 16.03
N LEU A 688 -35.95 -34.60 16.43
CA LEU A 688 -36.83 -33.69 15.68
C LEU A 688 -36.85 -32.26 16.23
N GLY A 689 -36.10 -31.97 17.30
CA GLY A 689 -35.75 -30.60 17.71
C GLY A 689 -36.89 -29.77 18.31
N SER A 690 -37.70 -30.33 19.20
CA SER A 690 -38.64 -29.54 20.01
C SER A 690 -38.24 -29.51 21.49
N GLY A 691 -37.39 -28.55 21.87
CA GLY A 691 -37.04 -28.32 23.29
C GLY A 691 -35.88 -27.36 23.51
N ARG A 692 -36.17 -26.18 24.09
CA ARG A 692 -35.19 -25.32 24.77
C ARG A 692 -34.65 -26.04 26.03
N PRO A 693 -33.53 -25.53 26.58
CA PRO A 693 -32.19 -26.14 26.53
C PRO A 693 -32.09 -27.61 26.98
#